data_AF-A0A940BMD9-F1
#
_entry.id   AF-A0A940BMD9-F1
#
_cell.length_a   1.000
_cell.length_b   1.000
_cell.length_c   1.000
_cell.angle_alpha   90.00
_cell.angle_beta   90.00
_cell.angle_gamma   90.00
#
_symmetry.space_group_name_H-M   'P 1'
#
loop_
_entity.id
_entity.type
_entity.pdbx_description
1 polymer ?
#
loop_
_entity_poly.entity_id
_entity_poly.type
_entity_poly.pdbx_seq_one_letter_code
_entity_poly.pdbx_strand_id
1 'polypeptide(L)'
;MKICKKILVMVLTVFMVLGTYPVSASAASVKNKVKSIKVTSTPANILVVKKNQKYKLKIKVKGEGKFSKKVSYSSGNESIATVSSSGRVKGIRKGSTKVTVRSISNPKVKKTIKVKVGTPVKKVKVSKKKVTLAKGGTYKIKVKVSPKKATYKKVSFKSSDKTVVKVSKKGKVTALKEGKAVITVKSKDGSNKKAKVTITVKGDDGSEESTADPENTPTEEPTLNPEETPSEEPTLNPEETPSEEPTLNPEATPSEEPTLNPEETPSAEPTSWTWEPPYPWMKPTPTNEPTNGPTATPTAATTPTNVPTATPTKTPTKAPTATPTKAPTATPTKTPTKAPTATPTKTPTKAPTATPTKTPTKAPTATPTKTPTKAPTATPTKTPTKAPTATPTKTPTKAPTATPTKTPTKAPTATPTKTPTKAPTATPTKTPTKAPTATPTKTPMASPSATPTDEPIDSPFKVPYISTYYFNPKPTVNESVQIPLYITDYYQSEYMKNDTKKTLDLYYEVDGVEKKISDIKLGDYTLTIGKLSEGLHTFAVQAYDKSTGLRSHKLYNDLMVVASNTIPSTKIYKMSQVDLINYNIKNNNSTNEADLISTRDGLTQLFADKQKAGYRKIVLLKGTYRINGENARTTCISIPSYFTVDMNGSTFKLDTIKNESSGCIVRMENVIDAHLENGILEGDRYERIQEQLERDGLGEGINTVLITAGKYCSLENLTIKNTTGHTIWSLPKMGDNQKLRGFTNVNIENGKEVKSDKCSTSSMVDLTYLKEWDPDEDYLYVGFPAGYRGIRTNSVIIYVSFYDSNKSFIKTVTGCQFRKMLIPTNAEFARVTVNETDIVDNDGIEGVYIYPRKLGDYHQIKNISFENTRTCALAPTTCNNLLIENVTYTDCGNSITRLPVDFEDGWDETQDVYYRNNEVISKTETNTGTVIDNAGFNHVYENCKNHQLGFNARISGLVVRNMNDESNTVLCDLGDKKSNSYGRIYDNNCGFINFIKKDKDGVAIPDINILGEEKLAELVNVKVKNCTIKNGEQDKNAHCLGYSEKVTYDGCTFTSFSGQNAVFRNCIIQPASYMNHKLYFYNCTFKALDGSDSITLMLNAPRNADRLFEGCKFEGKVTVGTENFHNGIFNNCIFDDVNFRTVVDSSEGEIQFNNCTINSTAENLIYTGQWGYEVKNLKIRFTECDITHTGDNLIGFFALPADNSLIEFDNCKIIKNRGALIKWLVNYNRAALKDKISVDVKFKNTVVDRSLEIDNAVDAEHARIIFE
;
A
#
# COMPACT_ATOMS: atom_id res chain seq x y z
N MET A 1 26.34 -27.70 42.18
CA MET A 1 26.16 -26.31 42.65
C MET A 1 27.33 -25.89 43.56
N LYS A 2 28.41 -25.32 43.00
CA LYS A 2 29.55 -24.75 43.78
C LYS A 2 30.49 -23.84 42.93
N ILE A 3 30.54 -24.05 41.61
CA ILE A 3 31.42 -23.29 40.68
C ILE A 3 30.93 -21.86 40.41
N CYS A 4 29.62 -21.62 40.32
CA CYS A 4 29.05 -20.30 39.95
C CYS A 4 29.34 -19.14 40.95
N LYS A 5 30.02 -19.39 42.08
CA LYS A 5 30.49 -18.35 43.00
C LYS A 5 31.92 -17.87 42.75
N LYS A 6 32.75 -18.56 41.95
CA LYS A 6 34.13 -18.10 41.66
C LYS A 6 34.22 -17.12 40.49
N ILE A 7 33.35 -17.24 39.47
CA ILE A 7 33.38 -16.36 38.29
C ILE A 7 32.98 -14.91 38.62
N LEU A 8 32.10 -14.69 39.62
CA LEU A 8 31.63 -13.36 39.99
C LEU A 8 32.65 -12.51 40.78
N VAL A 9 33.73 -13.12 41.28
CA VAL A 9 34.75 -12.43 42.11
C VAL A 9 35.91 -11.89 41.27
N MET A 10 36.20 -12.50 40.12
CA MET A 10 37.35 -12.14 39.28
C MET A 10 37.10 -10.98 38.29
N VAL A 11 35.88 -10.42 38.29
CA VAL A 11 35.47 -9.26 37.46
C VAL A 11 35.42 -7.96 38.29
N LEU A 12 35.90 -7.99 39.55
CA LEU A 12 35.73 -6.90 40.51
C LEU A 12 37.05 -6.39 41.13
N THR A 13 38.20 -6.80 40.57
CA THR A 13 39.54 -6.50 41.07
C THR A 13 40.51 -5.96 40.01
N VAL A 14 39.98 -5.37 38.93
CA VAL A 14 40.78 -4.64 37.92
C VAL A 14 40.08 -3.32 37.58
N PHE A 15 40.84 -2.23 37.55
CA PHE A 15 40.40 -0.83 37.34
C PHE A 15 39.52 -0.19 38.41
N MET A 16 40.14 0.07 39.56
CA MET A 16 39.85 1.27 40.35
C MET A 16 41.17 1.99 40.71
N VAL A 17 41.74 2.77 39.78
CA VAL A 17 42.77 3.80 40.04
C VAL A 17 42.64 4.93 39.01
N LEU A 18 42.76 6.20 39.44
CA LEU A 18 42.68 7.44 38.65
C LEU A 18 41.30 7.71 37.99
N GLY A 19 40.74 8.92 37.98
CA GLY A 19 41.07 10.19 38.66
C GLY A 19 39.85 11.15 38.58
N THR A 20 39.70 12.08 39.52
CA THR A 20 38.43 12.85 39.73
C THR A 20 38.48 14.31 39.26
N TYR A 21 37.35 14.86 38.80
CA TYR A 21 37.01 16.31 38.88
C TYR A 21 35.46 16.52 39.00
N PRO A 22 34.96 17.70 39.45
CA PRO A 22 33.73 17.78 40.26
C PRO A 22 32.42 18.12 39.55
N VAL A 23 31.33 17.88 40.27
CA VAL A 23 29.99 18.42 40.01
C VAL A 23 29.78 19.70 40.83
N SER A 24 29.46 20.82 40.18
CA SER A 24 28.84 21.97 40.86
C SER A 24 27.33 21.76 41.00
N ALA A 25 26.75 22.20 42.12
CA ALA A 25 25.36 21.91 42.45
C ALA A 25 24.38 22.83 41.69
N SER A 26 23.87 22.38 40.54
CA SER A 26 22.72 23.01 39.88
C SER A 26 21.39 22.54 40.47
N ALA A 27 20.37 23.40 40.44
CA ALA A 27 19.13 23.25 41.21
C ALA A 27 18.37 21.93 40.94
N ALA A 28 17.79 21.36 42.00
CA ALA A 28 17.16 20.04 41.98
C ALA A 28 15.97 19.98 40.99
N SER A 29 16.21 19.42 39.80
CA SER A 29 15.21 19.37 38.74
C SER A 29 13.94 18.62 39.15
N VAL A 30 12.78 19.25 38.89
CA VAL A 30 11.47 18.67 39.18
C VAL A 30 11.32 17.35 38.40
N LYS A 31 11.06 16.26 39.11
CA LYS A 31 11.01 14.89 38.57
C LYS A 31 9.80 14.67 37.65
N ASN A 32 9.90 15.19 36.42
CA ASN A 32 8.93 15.07 35.32
C ASN A 32 8.52 13.61 35.09
N LYS A 33 7.29 13.26 35.47
CA LYS A 33 6.81 11.87 35.45
C LYS A 33 5.36 11.80 34.98
N VAL A 34 5.05 10.70 34.27
CA VAL A 34 3.67 10.29 34.00
C VAL A 34 2.98 10.02 35.35
N LYS A 35 1.84 10.70 35.59
CA LYS A 35 1.01 10.55 36.79
C LYS A 35 -0.21 9.65 36.58
N SER A 36 -0.82 9.62 35.38
CA SER A 36 -2.00 8.76 35.14
C SER A 36 -2.24 8.40 33.65
N ILE A 37 -2.89 7.25 33.44
CA ILE A 37 -3.43 6.81 32.15
C ILE A 37 -4.95 6.67 32.27
N LYS A 38 -5.70 7.22 31.31
CA LYS A 38 -7.15 7.04 31.17
C LYS A 38 -7.47 6.40 29.82
N VAL A 39 -8.28 5.34 29.82
CA VAL A 39 -8.84 4.77 28.59
C VAL A 39 -10.16 5.47 28.31
N THR A 40 -10.22 6.28 27.26
CA THR A 40 -11.34 7.17 26.93
C THR A 40 -12.43 6.48 26.11
N SER A 41 -12.12 5.36 25.47
CA SER A 41 -13.07 4.58 24.67
C SER A 41 -14.17 3.87 25.49
N THR A 42 -13.97 3.63 26.80
CA THR A 42 -14.92 2.88 27.64
C THR A 42 -15.33 3.65 28.90
N PRO A 43 -16.58 4.16 29.01
CA PRO A 43 -17.03 4.97 30.16
C PRO A 43 -17.02 4.27 31.53
N ALA A 44 -16.77 2.96 31.58
CA ALA A 44 -16.73 2.16 32.80
C ALA A 44 -15.51 1.24 32.92
N ASN A 45 -14.45 1.44 32.10
CA ASN A 45 -13.32 0.50 31.98
C ASN A 45 -13.76 -0.93 31.58
N ILE A 46 -14.84 -1.04 30.81
CA ILE A 46 -15.42 -2.31 30.33
C ILE A 46 -15.63 -2.21 28.83
N LEU A 47 -15.17 -3.23 28.09
CA LEU A 47 -15.32 -3.36 26.65
C LEU A 47 -16.04 -4.68 26.33
N VAL A 48 -17.06 -4.64 25.46
CA VAL A 48 -17.68 -5.83 24.85
C VAL A 48 -17.38 -5.84 23.36
N VAL A 49 -16.83 -6.95 22.87
CA VAL A 49 -16.58 -7.24 21.44
C VAL A 49 -17.18 -8.60 21.08
N LYS A 50 -17.55 -8.83 19.82
CA LYS A 50 -17.89 -10.19 19.32
C LYS A 50 -16.63 -11.08 19.27
N LYS A 51 -16.80 -12.39 18.99
CA LYS A 51 -15.72 -13.23 18.42
C LYS A 51 -15.20 -12.56 17.14
N ASN A 52 -13.90 -12.66 16.90
CA ASN A 52 -13.09 -12.08 15.82
C ASN A 52 -13.12 -10.55 15.65
N GLN A 53 -14.05 -9.82 16.28
CA GLN A 53 -14.12 -8.36 16.19
C GLN A 53 -12.88 -7.67 16.81
N LYS A 54 -12.19 -6.88 15.99
CA LYS A 54 -11.10 -5.96 16.37
C LYS A 54 -11.69 -4.64 16.95
N TYR A 55 -11.06 -4.02 17.96
CA TYR A 55 -11.45 -2.72 18.53
C TYR A 55 -10.23 -1.92 19.04
N LYS A 56 -9.98 -0.72 18.52
CA LYS A 56 -8.86 0.16 18.94
C LYS A 56 -9.18 0.86 20.26
N LEU A 57 -8.30 0.74 21.26
CA LEU A 57 -8.41 1.52 22.49
C LEU A 57 -8.00 2.97 22.26
N LYS A 58 -8.82 3.92 22.71
CA LYS A 58 -8.44 5.35 22.77
C LYS A 58 -7.93 5.65 24.18
N ILE A 59 -6.77 6.27 24.29
CA ILE A 59 -6.06 6.56 25.55
C ILE A 59 -5.83 8.08 25.72
N LYS A 60 -5.65 8.52 26.96
CA LYS A 60 -5.08 9.84 27.29
C LYS A 60 -4.14 9.70 28.50
N VAL A 61 -2.88 10.04 28.30
CA VAL A 61 -1.83 10.05 29.34
C VAL A 61 -1.74 11.46 29.93
N LYS A 62 -1.55 11.56 31.25
CA LYS A 62 -1.27 12.81 31.97
C LYS A 62 -0.03 12.64 32.86
N GLY A 63 0.73 13.70 32.99
CA GLY A 63 1.91 13.88 33.87
C GLY A 63 2.18 15.38 34.01
N GLU A 64 3.33 15.72 34.57
CA GLU A 64 3.81 17.10 34.69
C GLU A 64 5.17 17.27 34.00
N GLY A 65 5.44 18.49 33.54
CA GLY A 65 6.57 18.84 32.68
C GLY A 65 6.57 18.11 31.32
N LYS A 66 7.76 17.97 30.72
CA LYS A 66 7.96 17.18 29.50
C LYS A 66 8.00 15.68 29.88
N PHE A 67 7.00 14.90 29.45
CA PHE A 67 6.93 13.44 29.71
C PHE A 67 6.54 12.64 28.46
N SER A 68 7.12 11.46 28.29
CA SER A 68 6.75 10.56 27.19
C SER A 68 5.33 9.99 27.38
N LYS A 69 4.53 10.10 26.31
CA LYS A 69 3.16 9.58 26.22
C LYS A 69 3.09 8.12 25.74
N LYS A 70 4.24 7.49 25.41
CA LYS A 70 4.31 6.10 24.90
C LYS A 70 3.83 5.08 25.96
N VAL A 71 3.07 4.07 25.52
CA VAL A 71 2.51 3.00 26.38
C VAL A 71 2.67 1.64 25.72
N SER A 72 2.73 0.59 26.53
CA SER A 72 2.59 -0.81 26.09
C SER A 72 1.23 -1.38 26.48
N TYR A 73 0.82 -2.45 25.79
CA TYR A 73 -0.43 -3.18 26.02
C TYR A 73 -0.13 -4.64 26.36
N SER A 74 -1.05 -5.28 27.08
CA SER A 74 -0.97 -6.70 27.44
C SER A 74 -2.37 -7.24 27.74
N SER A 75 -2.64 -8.51 27.41
CA SER A 75 -3.83 -9.22 27.87
C SER A 75 -3.49 -10.18 29.01
N GLY A 76 -4.41 -10.37 29.94
CA GLY A 76 -4.30 -11.33 31.03
C GLY A 76 -4.81 -12.74 30.69
N ASN A 77 -5.31 -12.95 29.48
CA ASN A 77 -5.67 -14.27 28.90
C ASN A 77 -6.00 -14.06 27.41
N GLU A 78 -5.09 -14.50 26.54
CA GLU A 78 -5.18 -14.27 25.09
C GLU A 78 -6.10 -15.24 24.38
N SER A 79 -6.27 -16.46 24.92
CA SER A 79 -7.30 -17.40 24.47
C SER A 79 -8.73 -16.88 24.62
N ILE A 80 -8.93 -15.77 25.35
CA ILE A 80 -10.20 -15.04 25.46
C ILE A 80 -10.16 -13.79 24.56
N ALA A 81 -9.16 -12.92 24.70
CA ALA A 81 -8.96 -11.79 23.80
C ALA A 81 -7.50 -11.34 23.77
N THR A 82 -6.93 -11.10 22.58
CA THR A 82 -5.59 -10.54 22.37
C THR A 82 -5.62 -9.01 22.32
N VAL A 83 -4.46 -8.37 22.44
CA VAL A 83 -4.28 -6.93 22.19
C VAL A 83 -2.94 -6.66 21.50
N SER A 84 -2.96 -5.93 20.38
CA SER A 84 -1.73 -5.59 19.65
C SER A 84 -0.87 -4.56 20.38
N SER A 85 0.41 -4.46 19.97
CA SER A 85 1.33 -3.36 20.33
C SER A 85 0.70 -1.97 20.14
N SER A 86 -0.12 -1.79 19.10
CA SER A 86 -0.83 -0.55 18.81
C SER A 86 -2.20 -0.41 19.49
N GLY A 87 -2.58 -1.33 20.39
CA GLY A 87 -3.81 -1.26 21.18
C GLY A 87 -5.10 -1.66 20.47
N ARG A 88 -5.05 -2.43 19.37
CA ARG A 88 -6.22 -3.10 18.77
C ARG A 88 -6.51 -4.38 19.56
N VAL A 89 -7.67 -4.48 20.24
CA VAL A 89 -8.14 -5.67 20.98
C VAL A 89 -8.97 -6.56 20.05
N LYS A 90 -8.65 -7.86 19.93
CA LYS A 90 -9.46 -8.85 19.16
C LYS A 90 -10.11 -9.85 20.11
N GLY A 91 -11.42 -10.05 20.02
CA GLY A 91 -12.11 -11.11 20.77
C GLY A 91 -11.86 -12.49 20.16
N ILE A 92 -11.38 -13.47 20.95
CA ILE A 92 -11.03 -14.81 20.47
C ILE A 92 -12.11 -15.85 20.88
N ARG A 93 -12.45 -15.91 22.17
CA ARG A 93 -13.39 -16.90 22.72
C ARG A 93 -14.34 -16.26 23.75
N LYS A 94 -15.61 -16.70 23.75
CA LYS A 94 -16.66 -16.26 24.68
C LYS A 94 -16.15 -16.36 26.12
N GLY A 95 -16.02 -15.23 26.81
CA GLY A 95 -15.36 -15.15 28.12
C GLY A 95 -15.11 -13.72 28.57
N SER A 96 -14.27 -13.54 29.60
CA SER A 96 -13.81 -12.22 30.05
C SER A 96 -12.35 -12.24 30.48
N THR A 97 -11.59 -11.25 30.02
CA THR A 97 -10.17 -11.07 30.36
C THR A 97 -9.88 -9.62 30.79
N LYS A 98 -8.69 -9.36 31.30
CA LYS A 98 -8.17 -8.03 31.64
C LYS A 98 -7.22 -7.58 30.53
N VAL A 99 -7.41 -6.40 29.95
CA VAL A 99 -6.39 -5.76 29.09
C VAL A 99 -5.78 -4.61 29.87
N THR A 100 -4.45 -4.56 29.96
CA THR A 100 -3.69 -3.57 30.72
C THR A 100 -2.84 -2.71 29.80
N VAL A 101 -3.07 -1.40 29.88
CA VAL A 101 -2.24 -0.34 29.28
C VAL A 101 -1.23 0.11 30.33
N ARG A 102 0.06 0.22 29.99
CA ARG A 102 1.13 0.60 30.93
C ARG A 102 2.01 1.69 30.33
N SER A 103 2.40 2.70 31.10
CA SER A 103 3.38 3.70 30.65
C SER A 103 4.75 3.04 30.50
N ILE A 104 5.43 3.30 29.39
CA ILE A 104 6.80 2.81 29.17
C ILE A 104 7.79 3.62 30.02
N SER A 105 7.60 4.94 30.08
CA SER A 105 8.40 5.89 30.89
C SER A 105 8.16 5.80 32.41
N ASN A 106 7.04 5.22 32.85
CA ASN A 106 6.77 4.92 34.26
C ASN A 106 5.98 3.60 34.39
N PRO A 107 6.64 2.43 34.38
CA PRO A 107 5.97 1.12 34.42
C PRO A 107 5.07 0.85 35.63
N LYS A 108 5.18 1.66 36.70
CA LYS A 108 4.27 1.62 37.86
C LYS A 108 2.89 2.20 37.52
N VAL A 109 2.80 3.17 36.60
CA VAL A 109 1.52 3.73 36.13
C VAL A 109 0.92 2.86 35.03
N LYS A 110 -0.16 2.17 35.39
CA LYS A 110 -0.92 1.26 34.52
C LYS A 110 -2.42 1.47 34.66
N LYS A 111 -3.18 1.19 33.60
CA LYS A 111 -4.65 1.20 33.60
C LYS A 111 -5.18 -0.07 32.95
N THR A 112 -5.92 -0.85 33.73
CA THR A 112 -6.59 -2.08 33.29
C THR A 112 -8.06 -1.84 32.97
N ILE A 113 -8.54 -2.45 31.88
CA ILE A 113 -9.95 -2.57 31.52
C ILE A 113 -10.37 -4.06 31.53
N LYS A 114 -11.66 -4.34 31.73
CA LYS A 114 -12.22 -5.69 31.60
C LYS A 114 -12.85 -5.86 30.22
N VAL A 115 -12.26 -6.72 29.40
CA VAL A 115 -12.80 -7.12 28.09
C VAL A 115 -13.75 -8.30 28.29
N LYS A 116 -14.84 -8.33 27.53
CA LYS A 116 -15.80 -9.43 27.44
C LYS A 116 -16.04 -9.77 25.97
N VAL A 117 -15.93 -11.04 25.62
CA VAL A 117 -16.31 -11.53 24.29
C VAL A 117 -17.75 -12.01 24.35
N GLY A 118 -18.62 -11.39 23.55
CA GLY A 118 -20.07 -11.60 23.59
C GLY A 118 -20.84 -10.62 22.70
N THR A 119 -22.10 -10.35 23.04
CA THR A 119 -22.99 -9.50 22.24
C THR A 119 -22.96 -8.05 22.74
N PRO A 120 -22.40 -7.08 21.99
CA PRO A 120 -22.43 -5.67 22.35
C PRO A 120 -23.83 -5.04 22.18
N VAL A 121 -24.03 -3.86 22.78
CA VAL A 121 -25.25 -3.08 22.63
C VAL A 121 -25.36 -2.50 21.21
N LYS A 122 -26.46 -2.83 20.50
CA LYS A 122 -26.78 -2.24 19.19
C LYS A 122 -27.52 -0.90 19.32
N LYS A 123 -28.48 -0.78 20.26
CA LYS A 123 -29.35 0.42 20.40
C LYS A 123 -29.70 0.67 21.88
N VAL A 124 -29.81 1.94 22.26
CA VAL A 124 -30.34 2.40 23.55
C VAL A 124 -31.60 3.21 23.25
N LYS A 125 -32.73 2.88 23.89
CA LYS A 125 -34.01 3.61 23.82
C LYS A 125 -34.35 4.18 25.21
N VAL A 126 -34.95 5.37 25.23
CA VAL A 126 -35.52 6.03 26.42
C VAL A 126 -37.04 6.14 26.25
N SER A 127 -37.79 6.20 27.36
CA SER A 127 -39.27 6.21 27.33
C SER A 127 -39.89 7.51 26.82
N LYS A 128 -39.35 8.68 27.20
CA LYS A 128 -39.74 10.00 26.68
C LYS A 128 -38.48 10.70 26.15
N LYS A 129 -38.58 11.44 25.03
CA LYS A 129 -37.48 12.22 24.41
C LYS A 129 -37.38 13.65 24.97
N LYS A 130 -38.51 14.26 25.29
CA LYS A 130 -38.67 15.55 25.98
C LYS A 130 -39.41 15.30 27.31
N VAL A 131 -39.11 16.06 28.36
CA VAL A 131 -39.85 16.08 29.63
C VAL A 131 -39.82 17.52 30.16
N THR A 132 -40.95 18.05 30.60
CA THR A 132 -41.03 19.33 31.34
C THR A 132 -41.17 19.03 32.83
N LEU A 133 -40.59 19.88 33.68
CA LEU A 133 -40.68 19.84 35.14
C LEU A 133 -40.79 21.27 35.68
N ALA A 134 -41.51 21.46 36.79
CA ALA A 134 -41.32 22.64 37.65
C ALA A 134 -39.97 22.55 38.38
N LYS A 135 -39.54 23.63 39.04
CA LYS A 135 -38.32 23.66 39.85
C LYS A 135 -38.41 22.64 40.99
N GLY A 136 -37.28 22.06 41.40
CA GLY A 136 -37.24 20.96 42.38
C GLY A 136 -37.82 19.61 41.90
N GLY A 137 -38.72 19.61 40.92
CA GLY A 137 -39.40 18.45 40.35
C GLY A 137 -38.45 17.35 39.87
N THR A 138 -38.89 16.09 39.93
CA THR A 138 -37.99 14.94 39.68
C THR A 138 -38.55 13.92 38.70
N TYR A 139 -37.71 13.42 37.79
CA TYR A 139 -38.08 12.46 36.75
C TYR A 139 -37.20 11.20 36.77
N LYS A 140 -37.77 10.03 36.47
CA LYS A 140 -37.05 8.76 36.38
C LYS A 140 -36.95 8.31 34.92
N ILE A 141 -35.76 8.43 34.32
CA ILE A 141 -35.54 7.98 32.94
C ILE A 141 -35.61 6.45 32.88
N LYS A 142 -36.68 5.90 32.29
CA LYS A 142 -36.80 4.47 31.97
C LYS A 142 -35.99 4.19 30.69
N VAL A 143 -35.07 3.22 30.73
CA VAL A 143 -34.13 2.92 29.63
C VAL A 143 -34.28 1.45 29.18
N LYS A 144 -34.49 1.22 27.88
CA LYS A 144 -34.47 -0.11 27.24
C LYS A 144 -33.20 -0.25 26.40
N VAL A 145 -32.52 -1.40 26.49
CA VAL A 145 -31.24 -1.67 25.80
C VAL A 145 -31.38 -2.90 24.92
N SER A 146 -30.96 -2.78 23.66
CA SER A 146 -31.13 -3.83 22.64
C SER A 146 -29.77 -4.31 22.09
N PRO A 147 -29.59 -5.61 21.82
CA PRO A 147 -30.57 -6.71 21.98
C PRO A 147 -30.81 -7.13 23.45
N LYS A 148 -31.95 -7.78 23.74
CA LYS A 148 -32.32 -8.25 25.11
C LYS A 148 -31.25 -9.19 25.72
N LYS A 149 -30.51 -9.93 24.88
CA LYS A 149 -29.41 -10.83 25.26
C LYS A 149 -28.01 -10.15 25.34
N ALA A 150 -27.90 -8.82 25.23
CA ALA A 150 -26.59 -8.11 25.26
C ALA A 150 -25.77 -8.36 26.55
N THR A 151 -24.46 -8.56 26.40
CA THR A 151 -23.54 -9.07 27.44
C THR A 151 -23.21 -8.05 28.54
N TYR A 152 -23.42 -6.75 28.31
CA TYR A 152 -23.30 -5.73 29.36
C TYR A 152 -24.29 -4.58 29.17
N LYS A 153 -25.44 -4.68 29.85
CA LYS A 153 -26.62 -3.81 29.63
C LYS A 153 -26.61 -2.50 30.45
N LYS A 154 -25.55 -2.22 31.22
CA LYS A 154 -25.50 -1.05 32.13
C LYS A 154 -25.25 0.25 31.35
N VAL A 155 -25.88 1.35 31.79
CA VAL A 155 -25.77 2.69 31.17
C VAL A 155 -25.22 3.75 32.14
N SER A 156 -24.85 4.90 31.59
CA SER A 156 -24.38 6.12 32.26
C SER A 156 -25.32 7.27 31.92
N PHE A 157 -25.46 8.22 32.84
CA PHE A 157 -26.21 9.47 32.64
C PHE A 157 -25.24 10.65 32.82
N LYS A 158 -25.35 11.68 31.99
CA LYS A 158 -24.65 12.97 32.14
C LYS A 158 -25.58 14.07 31.65
N SER A 159 -25.77 15.14 32.44
CA SER A 159 -26.40 16.36 31.94
C SER A 159 -25.44 17.16 31.04
N SER A 160 -25.98 17.98 30.15
CA SER A 160 -25.24 19.07 29.51
C SER A 160 -24.87 20.12 30.54
N ASP A 161 -25.89 20.60 31.26
CA ASP A 161 -25.78 21.58 32.34
C ASP A 161 -26.25 20.97 33.67
N LYS A 162 -25.46 21.13 34.73
CA LYS A 162 -25.77 20.64 36.08
C LYS A 162 -26.47 21.68 36.95
N THR A 163 -26.45 22.96 36.57
CA THR A 163 -27.05 24.08 37.31
C THR A 163 -28.56 24.12 37.08
N VAL A 164 -29.00 23.88 35.85
CA VAL A 164 -30.42 23.69 35.47
C VAL A 164 -30.93 22.32 35.93
N VAL A 165 -30.18 21.23 35.66
CA VAL A 165 -30.65 19.85 35.92
C VAL A 165 -29.57 18.89 36.43
N LYS A 166 -29.83 18.28 37.60
CA LYS A 166 -28.99 17.25 38.23
C LYS A 166 -29.47 15.85 37.84
N VAL A 167 -28.55 14.90 37.60
CA VAL A 167 -28.91 13.48 37.35
C VAL A 167 -28.04 12.51 38.14
N SER A 168 -28.71 11.56 38.81
CA SER A 168 -28.10 10.56 39.68
C SER A 168 -27.52 9.36 38.92
N LYS A 169 -26.65 8.59 39.59
CA LYS A 169 -26.08 7.32 39.07
C LYS A 169 -27.16 6.28 38.67
N LYS A 170 -28.37 6.37 39.27
CA LYS A 170 -29.55 5.52 39.00
C LYS A 170 -30.55 6.14 37.99
N GLY A 171 -30.26 7.29 37.37
CA GLY A 171 -31.14 7.92 36.37
C GLY A 171 -32.40 8.61 36.91
N LYS A 172 -32.48 8.89 38.23
CA LYS A 172 -33.37 9.94 38.76
C LYS A 172 -32.75 11.31 38.45
N VAL A 173 -33.54 12.17 37.84
CA VAL A 173 -33.29 13.56 37.42
C VAL A 173 -33.97 14.49 38.42
N THR A 174 -33.39 15.65 38.69
CA THR A 174 -33.95 16.71 39.55
C THR A 174 -33.73 18.06 38.86
N ALA A 175 -34.81 18.82 38.68
CA ALA A 175 -34.80 20.21 38.25
C ALA A 175 -34.25 21.13 39.37
N LEU A 176 -33.49 22.17 39.02
CA LEU A 176 -32.83 23.04 40.01
C LEU A 176 -33.03 24.54 39.71
N LYS A 177 -32.86 24.93 38.44
CA LYS A 177 -33.15 26.27 37.93
C LYS A 177 -33.90 26.11 36.60
N GLU A 178 -34.74 27.08 36.28
CA GLU A 178 -35.34 27.25 34.96
C GLU A 178 -34.32 27.15 33.82
N GLY A 179 -34.75 26.62 32.67
CA GLY A 179 -33.96 26.50 31.46
C GLY A 179 -34.05 25.12 30.82
N LYS A 180 -33.22 24.87 29.79
CA LYS A 180 -33.27 23.65 28.97
C LYS A 180 -31.94 22.88 29.05
N ALA A 181 -31.95 21.65 29.55
CA ALA A 181 -30.77 20.80 29.70
C ALA A 181 -30.96 19.40 29.11
N VAL A 182 -29.90 18.81 28.54
CA VAL A 182 -29.96 17.53 27.83
C VAL A 182 -29.26 16.43 28.62
N ILE A 183 -30.02 15.47 29.15
CA ILE A 183 -29.48 14.25 29.75
C ILE A 183 -29.09 13.28 28.65
N THR A 184 -27.79 13.04 28.50
CA THR A 184 -27.25 12.00 27.63
C THR A 184 -27.18 10.67 28.39
N VAL A 185 -27.89 9.65 27.88
CA VAL A 185 -27.85 8.26 28.34
C VAL A 185 -26.91 7.47 27.43
N LYS A 186 -25.77 6.98 27.94
CA LYS A 186 -24.74 6.29 27.15
C LYS A 186 -24.45 4.88 27.67
N SER A 187 -24.33 3.90 26.77
CA SER A 187 -23.89 2.53 27.09
C SER A 187 -22.50 2.49 27.76
N LYS A 188 -22.29 1.53 28.68
CA LYS A 188 -21.02 1.35 29.42
C LYS A 188 -20.15 0.21 28.89
N ASP A 189 -20.50 -0.36 27.74
CA ASP A 189 -19.86 -1.55 27.14
C ASP A 189 -18.82 -1.22 26.05
N GLY A 190 -18.57 0.07 25.75
CA GLY A 190 -17.66 0.50 24.69
C GLY A 190 -18.28 0.63 23.30
N SER A 191 -19.55 0.21 23.10
CA SER A 191 -20.30 0.37 21.84
C SER A 191 -20.60 1.83 21.47
N ASN A 192 -20.40 2.76 22.41
CA ASN A 192 -20.68 4.19 22.33
C ASN A 192 -22.14 4.59 22.04
N LYS A 193 -23.07 3.64 21.88
CA LYS A 193 -24.50 3.90 21.61
C LYS A 193 -25.12 4.75 22.72
N LYS A 194 -25.84 5.79 22.30
CA LYS A 194 -26.37 6.86 23.15
C LYS A 194 -27.84 7.18 22.82
N ALA A 195 -28.55 7.72 23.79
CA ALA A 195 -29.83 8.41 23.64
C ALA A 195 -29.76 9.77 24.36
N LYS A 196 -30.59 10.73 23.95
CA LYS A 196 -30.78 12.03 24.63
C LYS A 196 -32.18 12.09 25.24
N VAL A 197 -32.32 12.77 26.38
CA VAL A 197 -33.59 13.27 26.91
C VAL A 197 -33.40 14.77 27.15
N THR A 198 -34.20 15.62 26.50
CA THR A 198 -34.25 17.05 26.82
C THR A 198 -35.17 17.25 28.01
N ILE A 199 -34.69 17.96 29.02
CA ILE A 199 -35.44 18.39 30.18
C ILE A 199 -35.62 19.90 30.08
N THR A 200 -36.86 20.36 30.04
CA THR A 200 -37.21 21.76 30.25
C THR A 200 -37.59 21.92 31.72
N VAL A 201 -36.96 22.85 32.42
CA VAL A 201 -37.40 23.32 33.72
C VAL A 201 -38.11 24.65 33.46
N LYS A 202 -39.39 24.77 33.86
CA LYS A 202 -40.08 26.06 33.92
C LYS A 202 -39.62 26.84 35.16
N GLY A 203 -39.86 28.14 35.21
CA GLY A 203 -39.93 28.89 36.47
C GLY A 203 -41.01 28.35 37.40
N ASP A 204 -41.11 28.95 38.59
CA ASP A 204 -42.27 28.79 39.46
C ASP A 204 -43.11 30.08 39.35
N ASP A 205 -43.69 30.30 38.18
CA ASP A 205 -44.74 31.28 37.91
C ASP A 205 -46.04 30.77 38.57
N GLY A 206 -46.19 31.11 39.86
CA GLY A 206 -47.20 30.53 40.75
C GLY A 206 -48.58 31.17 40.68
N SER A 207 -49.41 30.70 39.75
CA SER A 207 -50.88 30.65 39.91
C SER A 207 -51.47 29.52 39.07
N GLU A 208 -52.58 28.95 39.53
CA GLU A 208 -53.32 27.85 38.88
C GLU A 208 -54.15 28.40 37.69
N GLU A 209 -54.79 27.63 36.78
CA GLU A 209 -55.59 26.43 37.03
C GLU A 209 -55.75 25.47 35.81
N SER A 210 -56.25 24.26 36.13
CA SER A 210 -56.95 23.21 35.34
C SER A 210 -57.55 23.60 33.97
N THR A 211 -57.72 22.73 32.96
CA THR A 211 -58.54 21.49 33.01
C THR A 211 -58.19 20.36 31.99
N ALA A 212 -58.93 19.24 32.14
CA ALA A 212 -59.13 18.03 31.32
C ALA A 212 -59.51 18.23 29.81
N ASP A 213 -59.47 17.24 28.88
CA ASP A 213 -58.87 15.86 28.91
C ASP A 213 -58.47 15.30 27.50
N PRO A 214 -59.27 14.51 26.73
CA PRO A 214 -58.76 13.25 26.13
C PRO A 214 -58.53 13.19 24.59
N GLU A 215 -57.98 12.03 24.17
CA GLU A 215 -58.04 11.29 22.87
C GLU A 215 -58.33 12.05 21.55
N ASN A 216 -57.57 11.86 20.46
CA ASN A 216 -57.71 10.70 19.55
C ASN A 216 -56.44 10.47 18.66
N THR A 217 -56.59 9.85 17.47
CA THR A 217 -55.54 9.29 16.58
C THR A 217 -55.42 10.08 15.24
N PRO A 218 -54.57 9.72 14.24
CA PRO A 218 -54.10 10.66 13.20
C PRO A 218 -54.74 10.50 11.81
N THR A 219 -54.52 11.47 10.91
CA THR A 219 -54.06 11.24 9.51
C THR A 219 -53.53 12.52 8.81
N GLU A 220 -52.77 12.26 7.73
CA GLU A 220 -52.68 13.02 6.45
C GLU A 220 -52.00 14.40 6.30
N GLU A 221 -51.64 14.64 5.03
CA GLU A 221 -51.03 15.80 4.38
C GLU A 221 -52.06 16.35 3.35
N PRO A 222 -51.74 17.10 2.27
CA PRO A 222 -50.75 18.18 2.05
C PRO A 222 -51.43 19.45 1.44
N THR A 223 -50.62 20.34 0.84
CA THR A 223 -50.88 21.19 -0.36
C THR A 223 -51.20 22.70 -0.25
N LEU A 224 -50.89 23.35 -1.40
CA LEU A 224 -51.28 24.66 -1.93
C LEU A 224 -50.63 25.96 -1.38
N ASN A 225 -49.60 26.39 -2.15
CA ASN A 225 -49.38 27.78 -2.63
C ASN A 225 -50.53 28.15 -3.63
N PRO A 226 -50.71 29.39 -4.17
CA PRO A 226 -49.72 30.48 -4.38
C PRO A 226 -50.25 31.93 -4.18
N GLU A 227 -49.48 32.93 -4.68
CA GLU A 227 -49.92 34.30 -5.12
C GLU A 227 -50.48 35.28 -4.04
N GLU A 228 -50.37 36.62 -4.12
CA GLU A 228 -49.51 37.53 -4.92
C GLU A 228 -49.31 38.91 -4.21
N THR A 229 -48.59 39.85 -4.82
CA THR A 229 -48.41 41.28 -4.42
C THR A 229 -49.49 42.19 -5.09
N PRO A 230 -49.56 43.56 -4.98
CA PRO A 230 -48.65 44.58 -4.39
C PRO A 230 -49.32 45.75 -3.59
N SER A 231 -48.53 46.79 -3.23
CA SER A 231 -48.82 48.26 -3.06
C SER A 231 -50.11 48.79 -2.37
N GLU A 232 -50.19 49.96 -1.70
CA GLU A 232 -49.66 51.31 -2.00
C GLU A 232 -49.40 52.20 -0.73
N GLU A 233 -48.87 53.42 -0.96
CA GLU A 233 -48.73 54.59 -0.06
C GLU A 233 -50.01 55.50 -0.16
N PRO A 234 -50.16 56.81 0.29
CA PRO A 234 -49.17 57.87 0.59
C PRO A 234 -49.53 58.93 1.70
N THR A 235 -48.79 60.08 1.69
CA THR A 235 -49.12 61.48 2.16
C THR A 235 -49.34 61.80 3.68
N LEU A 236 -49.08 63.02 4.25
CA LEU A 236 -48.44 64.31 3.85
C LEU A 236 -48.05 65.19 5.09
N ASN A 237 -46.92 65.94 5.03
CA ASN A 237 -46.51 67.29 5.57
C ASN A 237 -47.08 67.93 6.90
N PRO A 238 -46.68 69.15 7.40
CA PRO A 238 -45.84 70.23 6.81
C PRO A 238 -44.73 70.93 7.68
N GLU A 239 -43.89 71.75 7.03
CA GLU A 239 -43.35 73.13 7.36
C GLU A 239 -42.71 73.47 8.76
N GLU A 240 -41.80 74.45 8.98
CA GLU A 240 -41.12 75.48 8.14
C GLU A 240 -39.71 75.92 8.70
N THR A 241 -39.16 77.09 8.28
CA THR A 241 -37.78 77.62 8.54
C THR A 241 -37.80 79.01 9.26
N PRO A 242 -36.91 80.06 9.17
CA PRO A 242 -35.65 80.34 8.43
C PRO A 242 -34.45 80.97 9.24
N SER A 243 -33.30 81.16 8.54
CA SER A 243 -32.20 82.19 8.61
C SER A 243 -31.50 82.60 9.95
N GLU A 244 -30.35 83.30 10.01
CA GLU A 244 -29.60 84.10 9.00
C GLU A 244 -28.05 84.19 9.21
N GLU A 245 -27.37 85.04 8.42
CA GLU A 245 -25.90 85.17 8.16
C GLU A 245 -25.16 86.11 9.16
N PRO A 246 -23.88 86.63 9.01
CA PRO A 246 -23.08 86.99 7.78
C PRO A 246 -21.53 86.64 7.89
N THR A 247 -20.53 87.00 7.04
CA THR A 247 -20.39 87.59 5.66
C THR A 247 -18.95 87.40 5.09
N LEU A 248 -18.79 87.63 3.76
CA LEU A 248 -17.65 88.23 3.01
C LEU A 248 -16.38 87.44 2.56
N ASN A 249 -15.79 87.98 1.47
CA ASN A 249 -14.79 87.44 0.49
C ASN A 249 -13.51 88.37 0.48
N PRO A 250 -12.47 88.32 -0.41
CA PRO A 250 -12.24 87.57 -1.68
C PRO A 250 -10.79 86.96 -1.79
N GLU A 251 -10.08 86.68 -2.92
CA GLU A 251 -10.22 87.00 -4.36
C GLU A 251 -9.37 86.10 -5.32
N ALA A 252 -9.74 86.04 -6.61
CA ALA A 252 -9.02 85.76 -7.88
C ALA A 252 -7.97 84.64 -8.09
N THR A 253 -7.98 84.08 -9.32
CA THR A 253 -6.89 83.35 -10.02
C THR A 253 -6.14 84.28 -11.01
N PRO A 254 -5.01 83.86 -11.61
CA PRO A 254 -5.10 83.27 -12.97
C PRO A 254 -4.05 82.18 -13.30
N SER A 255 -4.10 81.67 -14.53
CA SER A 255 -3.19 80.70 -15.16
C SER A 255 -2.24 81.35 -16.17
N GLU A 256 -1.14 80.70 -16.55
CA GLU A 256 -0.58 80.83 -17.91
C GLU A 256 0.30 79.63 -18.32
N GLU A 257 0.41 79.38 -19.64
CA GLU A 257 1.36 78.43 -20.25
C GLU A 257 2.71 79.14 -20.56
N PRO A 258 3.68 78.49 -21.24
CA PRO A 258 3.62 78.50 -22.71
C PRO A 258 3.99 77.18 -23.38
N THR A 259 3.45 76.97 -24.58
CA THR A 259 3.89 75.95 -25.55
C THR A 259 4.86 76.54 -26.57
N LEU A 260 5.74 75.71 -27.16
CA LEU A 260 6.08 75.72 -28.60
C LEU A 260 7.04 74.57 -28.97
N ASN A 261 6.93 74.09 -30.21
CA ASN A 261 7.79 73.09 -30.84
C ASN A 261 8.63 73.78 -31.96
N PRO A 262 9.68 73.13 -32.50
CA PRO A 262 9.52 72.57 -33.84
C PRO A 262 10.22 71.21 -34.06
N GLU A 263 10.01 70.64 -35.25
CA GLU A 263 10.30 69.25 -35.63
C GLU A 263 11.75 68.99 -36.04
N GLU A 264 12.23 67.74 -35.85
CA GLU A 264 12.61 66.88 -36.98
C GLU A 264 12.71 65.39 -36.56
N THR A 265 12.71 64.48 -37.54
CA THR A 265 12.78 63.00 -37.40
C THR A 265 13.90 62.48 -38.34
N PRO A 266 14.52 61.27 -38.20
CA PRO A 266 13.83 60.00 -37.91
C PRO A 266 14.58 58.83 -37.20
N SER A 267 13.78 57.83 -36.78
CA SER A 267 14.03 56.37 -36.86
C SER A 267 15.32 55.72 -36.28
N ALA A 268 15.17 55.04 -35.13
CA ALA A 268 15.66 53.66 -34.90
C ALA A 268 15.01 53.02 -33.65
N GLU A 269 15.01 51.67 -33.55
CA GLU A 269 14.34 50.88 -32.49
C GLU A 269 15.32 50.31 -31.39
N PRO A 270 14.83 49.70 -30.29
CA PRO A 270 15.42 49.91 -28.95
C PRO A 270 16.22 48.73 -28.35
N THR A 271 16.91 48.98 -27.23
CA THR A 271 17.41 47.94 -26.30
C THR A 271 17.22 48.29 -24.81
N SER A 272 16.82 47.28 -24.05
CA SER A 272 16.96 47.06 -22.59
C SER A 272 17.16 48.27 -21.63
N TRP A 273 16.15 48.51 -20.78
CA TRP A 273 16.32 49.17 -19.48
C TRP A 273 16.57 48.12 -18.38
N THR A 274 17.54 48.36 -17.50
CA THR A 274 17.82 47.54 -16.31
C THR A 274 16.96 47.99 -15.13
N TRP A 275 16.54 47.04 -14.28
CA TRP A 275 15.83 47.32 -13.03
C TRP A 275 16.49 46.59 -11.85
N GLU A 276 16.95 47.34 -10.86
CA GLU A 276 17.56 46.80 -9.63
C GLU A 276 16.52 46.64 -8.50
N PRO A 277 16.49 45.49 -7.77
CA PRO A 277 15.69 45.34 -6.56
C PRO A 277 16.47 45.78 -5.30
N PRO A 278 15.92 46.65 -4.42
CA PRO A 278 16.69 47.26 -3.33
C PRO A 278 16.61 46.50 -1.98
N TYR A 279 17.72 45.88 -1.54
CA TYR A 279 17.90 45.40 -0.15
C TYR A 279 19.37 45.49 0.34
N PRO A 280 19.68 46.32 1.36
CA PRO A 280 21.01 46.42 1.95
C PRO A 280 21.21 45.54 3.22
N TRP A 281 22.46 45.46 3.69
CA TRP A 281 22.98 44.91 4.97
C TRP A 281 22.92 43.36 5.17
N MET A 282 23.97 42.65 5.66
CA MET A 282 25.35 43.03 6.05
C MET A 282 26.31 41.82 6.12
N LYS A 283 27.56 41.95 5.65
CA LYS A 283 28.76 41.10 5.92
C LYS A 283 30.04 41.89 5.51
N PRO A 284 31.27 41.49 5.89
CA PRO A 284 31.79 41.16 7.22
C PRO A 284 33.10 41.94 7.53
N THR A 285 33.74 41.75 8.70
CA THR A 285 35.14 42.19 8.91
C THR A 285 35.85 41.39 10.03
N PRO A 286 37.12 40.95 9.88
CA PRO A 286 37.88 40.24 10.92
C PRO A 286 39.04 41.06 11.52
N THR A 287 39.52 40.70 12.73
CA THR A 287 40.98 40.54 13.04
C THR A 287 41.27 40.05 14.48
N ASN A 288 42.11 39.01 14.56
CA ASN A 288 43.23 38.73 15.50
C ASN A 288 43.06 38.51 17.03
N GLU A 289 43.98 37.66 17.51
CA GLU A 289 44.28 37.11 18.86
C GLU A 289 45.26 38.03 19.67
N PRO A 290 45.76 37.75 20.93
CA PRO A 290 46.01 36.42 21.54
C PRO A 290 45.94 36.17 23.09
N THR A 291 45.96 34.87 23.44
CA THR A 291 46.60 34.15 24.60
C THR A 291 46.39 34.51 26.10
N ASN A 292 45.82 33.56 26.89
CA ASN A 292 46.50 32.71 27.93
C ASN A 292 45.53 32.03 28.97
N GLY A 293 45.97 30.96 29.65
CA GLY A 293 45.24 30.20 30.71
C GLY A 293 45.96 30.19 32.09
N PRO A 294 45.90 29.14 32.96
CA PRO A 294 45.11 27.88 32.90
C PRO A 294 44.60 27.24 34.26
N THR A 295 43.78 26.16 34.18
CA THR A 295 43.65 24.98 35.11
C THR A 295 42.87 24.95 36.45
N ALA A 296 42.28 23.75 36.72
CA ALA A 296 42.13 23.01 38.00
C ALA A 296 40.86 23.11 38.92
N THR A 297 40.58 22.02 39.67
CA THR A 297 39.51 21.81 40.70
C THR A 297 39.97 20.77 41.76
N PRO A 298 39.19 20.40 42.82
CA PRO A 298 38.62 19.02 42.93
C PRO A 298 37.26 18.90 43.69
N THR A 299 36.96 17.77 44.37
CA THR A 299 35.59 17.20 44.58
C THR A 299 35.31 16.58 45.97
N ALA A 300 34.02 16.37 46.29
CA ALA A 300 33.44 15.31 47.18
C ALA A 300 33.53 15.47 48.73
N ALA A 301 32.82 14.71 49.58
CA ALA A 301 31.43 14.15 49.59
C ALA A 301 31.14 13.42 50.94
N THR A 302 29.88 13.17 51.33
CA THR A 302 29.50 12.36 52.52
C THR A 302 28.23 11.47 52.36
N THR A 303 28.04 10.53 53.30
CA THR A 303 27.15 9.33 53.31
C THR A 303 26.16 9.38 54.53
N PRO A 304 25.44 8.33 55.03
CA PRO A 304 24.99 7.00 54.54
C PRO A 304 23.52 6.55 54.91
N THR A 305 23.10 5.34 54.48
CA THR A 305 22.12 4.38 55.15
C THR A 305 20.63 4.77 55.39
N ASN A 306 19.62 3.89 55.58
CA ASN A 306 19.59 2.52 56.15
C ASN A 306 18.42 1.61 55.62
N VAL A 307 18.35 0.30 55.98
CA VAL A 307 17.53 -0.74 55.27
C VAL A 307 16.82 -1.83 56.14
N PRO A 308 15.52 -2.12 55.89
CA PRO A 308 14.82 -3.38 56.27
C PRO A 308 14.05 -4.08 55.11
N THR A 309 13.46 -5.29 55.29
CA THR A 309 12.69 -6.06 54.25
C THR A 309 11.78 -7.19 54.81
N ALA A 310 10.69 -7.59 54.12
CA ALA A 310 9.80 -8.73 54.49
C ALA A 310 9.04 -9.41 53.31
N THR A 311 8.79 -10.74 53.39
CA THR A 311 7.95 -11.60 52.48
C THR A 311 7.49 -12.88 53.24
N PRO A 312 6.34 -13.54 52.94
CA PRO A 312 6.37 -14.97 52.53
C PRO A 312 5.22 -15.43 51.57
N THR A 313 4.79 -16.71 51.61
CA THR A 313 4.68 -17.60 50.40
C THR A 313 3.61 -18.75 50.49
N LYS A 314 3.37 -19.49 49.37
CA LYS A 314 2.80 -20.87 49.21
C LYS A 314 1.27 -21.08 48.99
N THR A 315 0.91 -22.34 48.66
CA THR A 315 -0.32 -22.97 48.08
C THR A 315 -0.31 -24.50 48.45
N PRO A 316 -1.07 -25.51 47.89
CA PRO A 316 -2.06 -25.60 46.77
C PRO A 316 -3.26 -26.62 46.95
N THR A 317 -3.93 -27.00 45.83
CA THR A 317 -4.63 -28.30 45.51
C THR A 317 -6.05 -28.65 46.05
N LYS A 318 -7.05 -28.87 45.14
CA LYS A 318 -7.79 -30.15 44.91
C LYS A 318 -8.93 -30.08 43.85
N ALA A 319 -9.35 -31.25 43.36
CA ALA A 319 -10.60 -31.58 42.61
C ALA A 319 -11.31 -32.77 43.37
N PRO A 320 -12.46 -33.41 42.98
CA PRO A 320 -12.89 -33.84 41.62
C PRO A 320 -14.45 -33.89 41.33
N THR A 321 -14.86 -34.52 40.20
CA THR A 321 -16.16 -35.26 39.93
C THR A 321 -17.54 -34.53 40.01
N ALA A 322 -18.65 -34.95 39.35
CA ALA A 322 -18.95 -35.99 38.33
C ALA A 322 -20.22 -35.63 37.46
N THR A 323 -20.57 -36.52 36.51
CA THR A 323 -21.67 -36.56 35.50
C THR A 323 -23.04 -37.07 36.07
N PRO A 324 -24.16 -37.39 35.33
CA PRO A 324 -24.40 -37.53 33.87
C PRO A 324 -25.77 -37.00 33.26
N THR A 325 -25.98 -37.31 31.97
CA THR A 325 -27.19 -37.45 31.09
C THR A 325 -28.55 -36.72 31.29
N LYS A 326 -29.10 -36.17 30.18
CA LYS A 326 -30.29 -36.77 29.48
C LYS A 326 -30.52 -36.26 28.03
N ALA A 327 -31.06 -37.15 27.19
CA ALA A 327 -31.66 -36.99 25.85
C ALA A 327 -32.70 -38.15 25.69
N PRO A 328 -33.44 -38.37 24.56
CA PRO A 328 -33.51 -37.69 23.26
C PRO A 328 -34.99 -37.42 22.80
N THR A 329 -35.32 -37.63 21.51
CA THR A 329 -36.67 -37.76 20.85
C THR A 329 -37.59 -36.52 20.75
N ALA A 330 -38.41 -36.30 19.69
CA ALA A 330 -38.51 -36.91 18.34
C ALA A 330 -39.19 -35.97 17.28
N THR A 331 -39.21 -36.42 16.03
CA THR A 331 -39.83 -35.91 14.77
C THR A 331 -41.39 -36.06 14.72
N PRO A 332 -42.16 -35.74 13.63
CA PRO A 332 -41.88 -35.07 12.33
C PRO A 332 -42.96 -34.06 11.79
N THR A 333 -42.80 -33.67 10.50
CA THR A 333 -43.84 -33.48 9.43
C THR A 333 -44.54 -32.13 9.09
N LYS A 334 -44.73 -31.97 7.75
CA LYS A 334 -45.80 -31.29 6.97
C LYS A 334 -45.89 -29.75 6.84
N THR A 335 -45.45 -29.26 5.68
CA THR A 335 -46.22 -28.35 4.77
C THR A 335 -47.53 -29.02 4.28
N PRO A 336 -48.51 -28.32 3.63
CA PRO A 336 -48.51 -26.94 3.11
C PRO A 336 -49.77 -26.10 3.47
N THR A 337 -49.89 -24.88 2.90
CA THR A 337 -51.06 -24.31 2.15
C THR A 337 -51.06 -22.76 2.20
N LYS A 338 -51.69 -22.11 1.20
CA LYS A 338 -51.75 -20.63 1.01
C LYS A 338 -53.16 -20.06 1.25
N ALA A 339 -53.26 -18.74 1.36
CA ALA A 339 -54.46 -17.95 1.65
C ALA A 339 -55.58 -17.98 0.58
N PRO A 340 -56.80 -17.49 0.90
CA PRO A 340 -57.79 -17.00 -0.05
C PRO A 340 -57.80 -15.46 -0.24
N THR A 341 -58.45 -15.01 -1.33
CA THR A 341 -58.67 -13.64 -1.83
C THR A 341 -60.01 -13.04 -1.30
N ALA A 342 -60.62 -11.90 -1.73
CA ALA A 342 -60.76 -11.21 -3.03
C ALA A 342 -60.99 -9.66 -2.85
N THR A 343 -60.87 -8.73 -3.83
CA THR A 343 -61.41 -8.58 -5.23
C THR A 343 -62.95 -8.51 -5.33
N PRO A 344 -63.61 -8.19 -6.47
CA PRO A 344 -63.18 -7.87 -7.86
C PRO A 344 -62.87 -6.35 -8.04
N THR A 345 -62.98 -5.61 -9.16
CA THR A 345 -63.47 -5.72 -10.58
C THR A 345 -62.70 -4.66 -11.44
N LYS A 346 -62.76 -4.49 -12.78
CA LYS A 346 -63.51 -5.12 -13.90
C LYS A 346 -62.52 -5.78 -14.92
N THR A 347 -62.85 -5.75 -16.23
CA THR A 347 -62.43 -6.68 -17.30
C THR A 347 -62.93 -6.18 -18.68
N PRO A 348 -62.76 -6.89 -19.85
CA PRO A 348 -62.09 -8.17 -20.18
C PRO A 348 -60.89 -7.93 -21.16
N THR A 349 -60.43 -8.70 -22.18
CA THR A 349 -60.58 -10.02 -22.92
C THR A 349 -59.26 -10.15 -23.76
N LYS A 350 -58.69 -11.24 -24.31
CA LYS A 350 -58.77 -12.73 -24.40
C LYS A 350 -57.30 -13.17 -24.75
N ALA A 351 -56.71 -14.35 -24.49
CA ALA A 351 -57.09 -15.78 -24.44
C ALA A 351 -56.95 -16.53 -25.80
N PRO A 352 -56.48 -17.81 -25.86
CA PRO A 352 -55.67 -18.56 -24.86
C PRO A 352 -54.65 -19.65 -25.38
N THR A 353 -53.83 -20.16 -24.44
CA THR A 353 -53.33 -21.58 -24.27
C THR A 353 -52.35 -22.32 -25.23
N ALA A 354 -51.23 -22.75 -24.62
CA ALA A 354 -50.72 -24.14 -24.48
C ALA A 354 -49.69 -24.80 -25.45
N THR A 355 -48.75 -25.53 -24.80
CA THR A 355 -47.67 -26.46 -25.23
C THR A 355 -48.18 -27.80 -25.81
N PRO A 356 -47.38 -28.66 -26.52
CA PRO A 356 -45.96 -29.02 -26.22
C PRO A 356 -45.01 -29.30 -27.41
N THR A 357 -43.84 -29.89 -27.12
CA THR A 357 -42.64 -30.03 -27.97
C THR A 357 -42.59 -31.30 -28.83
N LYS A 358 -42.23 -31.19 -30.13
CA LYS A 358 -41.17 -31.96 -30.87
C LYS A 358 -41.23 -31.77 -32.41
N THR A 359 -40.11 -32.05 -33.08
CA THR A 359 -39.87 -32.09 -34.55
C THR A 359 -40.68 -33.21 -35.25
N PRO A 360 -41.00 -33.14 -36.57
CA PRO A 360 -40.00 -33.38 -37.64
C PRO A 360 -40.18 -32.58 -38.97
N THR A 361 -39.38 -32.89 -39.99
CA THR A 361 -39.17 -32.10 -41.24
C THR A 361 -39.70 -32.79 -42.52
N LYS A 362 -40.21 -32.01 -43.50
CA LYS A 362 -40.23 -32.21 -44.99
C LYS A 362 -40.78 -30.90 -45.64
N ALA A 363 -40.33 -30.35 -46.79
CA ALA A 363 -39.77 -30.85 -48.07
C ALA A 363 -40.84 -31.41 -49.05
N PRO A 364 -40.67 -31.42 -50.40
CA PRO A 364 -39.49 -31.09 -51.26
C PRO A 364 -39.48 -29.59 -51.70
N THR A 365 -39.12 -29.06 -52.89
CA THR A 365 -38.79 -29.49 -54.30
C THR A 365 -38.00 -28.31 -54.99
N ALA A 366 -37.51 -28.24 -56.24
CA ALA A 366 -37.56 -29.03 -57.50
C ALA A 366 -36.26 -28.89 -58.37
N THR A 367 -36.37 -28.75 -59.70
CA THR A 367 -35.34 -29.02 -60.75
C THR A 367 -35.66 -28.33 -62.09
N PRO A 368 -34.78 -28.29 -63.14
CA PRO A 368 -33.52 -29.05 -63.42
C PRO A 368 -32.23 -28.16 -63.53
N THR A 369 -30.96 -28.58 -63.72
CA THR A 369 -30.26 -29.79 -64.28
C THR A 369 -30.15 -29.76 -65.84
N LYS A 370 -29.07 -30.13 -66.56
CA LYS A 370 -27.87 -31.02 -66.40
C LYS A 370 -26.56 -30.19 -66.15
N THR A 371 -25.30 -30.48 -66.53
CA THR A 371 -24.53 -31.46 -67.38
C THR A 371 -23.02 -31.51 -66.91
N PRO A 372 -22.12 -32.45 -67.33
CA PRO A 372 -21.18 -33.05 -66.33
C PRO A 372 -19.68 -33.35 -66.68
N THR A 373 -18.90 -33.68 -65.62
CA THR A 373 -17.64 -34.53 -65.54
C THR A 373 -16.34 -34.03 -66.22
N LYS A 374 -15.11 -34.44 -65.84
CA LYS A 374 -14.54 -35.61 -65.07
C LYS A 374 -13.63 -35.11 -63.89
N ALA A 375 -13.38 -35.76 -62.73
CA ALA A 375 -13.25 -37.16 -62.26
C ALA A 375 -11.78 -37.73 -62.32
N PRO A 376 -11.30 -38.67 -61.45
CA PRO A 376 -11.87 -39.20 -60.17
C PRO A 376 -10.85 -39.47 -59.01
N THR A 377 -11.34 -40.11 -57.93
CA THR A 377 -10.66 -41.07 -57.00
C THR A 377 -9.68 -40.65 -55.89
N ALA A 378 -9.74 -41.44 -54.80
CA ALA A 378 -8.72 -41.61 -53.76
C ALA A 378 -8.57 -43.11 -53.40
N THR A 379 -7.71 -43.44 -52.43
CA THR A 379 -7.36 -44.78 -51.88
C THR A 379 -6.38 -45.64 -52.74
N PRO A 380 -5.46 -46.44 -52.14
CA PRO A 380 -4.35 -45.95 -51.31
C PRO A 380 -2.94 -46.53 -51.68
N THR A 381 -1.88 -46.02 -51.01
CA THR A 381 -0.59 -46.70 -50.62
C THR A 381 0.74 -46.20 -51.24
N LYS A 382 1.61 -45.63 -50.38
CA LYS A 382 3.10 -45.55 -50.39
C LYS A 382 3.92 -44.91 -51.57
N THR A 383 4.43 -43.68 -51.31
CA THR A 383 5.83 -43.16 -51.57
C THR A 383 6.39 -43.03 -53.02
N PRO A 384 7.51 -42.27 -53.30
CA PRO A 384 8.25 -41.26 -52.51
C PRO A 384 8.72 -39.94 -53.24
N THR A 385 9.31 -39.00 -52.47
CA THR A 385 10.41 -38.01 -52.78
C THR A 385 10.27 -36.69 -53.61
N LYS A 386 10.33 -35.54 -52.88
CA LYS A 386 11.22 -34.33 -52.98
C LYS A 386 11.66 -33.66 -54.33
N ALA A 387 11.25 -32.38 -54.54
CA ALA A 387 12.02 -31.09 -54.49
C ALA A 387 13.41 -30.87 -55.21
N PRO A 388 13.93 -29.62 -55.46
CA PRO A 388 13.34 -28.25 -55.67
C PRO A 388 14.04 -27.30 -56.74
N THR A 389 13.54 -26.04 -56.92
CA THR A 389 14.22 -24.77 -57.43
C THR A 389 14.73 -24.65 -58.90
N ALA A 390 14.79 -23.49 -59.63
CA ALA A 390 14.19 -22.13 -59.54
C ALA A 390 14.47 -21.17 -60.78
N THR A 391 13.59 -20.16 -61.05
CA THR A 391 13.83 -18.81 -61.71
C THR A 391 14.28 -18.69 -63.22
N PRO A 392 14.34 -17.49 -63.91
CA PRO A 392 13.70 -16.13 -63.77
C PRO A 392 13.30 -15.36 -65.11
N THR A 393 13.09 -14.02 -65.05
CA THR A 393 13.19 -12.91 -66.08
C THR A 393 11.87 -12.37 -66.76
N LYS A 394 11.74 -11.24 -67.53
CA LYS A 394 12.66 -10.20 -68.14
C LYS A 394 11.96 -8.89 -68.71
N THR A 395 12.50 -7.66 -68.48
CA THR A 395 12.59 -6.43 -69.40
C THR A 395 11.38 -5.65 -70.01
N PRO A 396 11.52 -4.45 -70.69
CA PRO A 396 12.62 -3.43 -70.80
C PRO A 396 12.30 -1.87 -70.92
N THR A 397 13.33 -1.01 -70.65
CA THR A 397 13.67 0.33 -71.27
C THR A 397 12.78 1.60 -71.05
N LYS A 398 13.27 2.85 -71.15
CA LYS A 398 14.38 3.46 -71.97
C LYS A 398 15.23 4.54 -71.23
N ALA A 399 16.34 5.00 -71.85
CA ALA A 399 17.40 5.88 -71.29
C ALA A 399 17.76 7.03 -72.30
N PRO A 400 18.99 7.64 -72.44
CA PRO A 400 20.35 7.46 -71.86
C PRO A 400 20.69 8.58 -70.83
N THR A 401 21.91 8.93 -70.37
CA THR A 401 23.36 8.64 -70.64
C THR A 401 24.10 8.76 -69.25
N ALA A 402 25.42 8.75 -68.95
CA ALA A 402 26.76 8.74 -69.59
C ALA A 402 27.75 8.11 -68.53
N THR A 403 28.94 7.50 -68.74
CA THR A 403 30.11 7.62 -69.66
C THR A 403 31.01 8.84 -69.39
N PRO A 404 32.38 8.73 -69.38
CA PRO A 404 33.26 7.66 -69.87
C PRO A 404 33.56 6.53 -68.83
N THR A 405 34.67 5.77 -69.00
CA THR A 405 34.92 4.45 -68.37
C THR A 405 36.40 4.10 -68.16
N LYS A 406 36.72 3.14 -67.27
CA LYS A 406 37.84 2.15 -67.40
C LYS A 406 37.60 0.89 -66.51
N THR A 407 38.38 -0.17 -66.73
CA THR A 407 38.05 -1.62 -66.51
C THR A 407 39.36 -2.42 -66.16
N PRO A 408 39.48 -3.78 -66.02
CA PRO A 408 38.50 -4.92 -65.98
C PRO A 408 38.78 -6.17 -65.05
N THR A 409 37.74 -6.99 -64.74
CA THR A 409 37.73 -8.51 -64.60
C THR A 409 38.57 -9.24 -63.50
N LYS A 410 38.40 -10.53 -63.09
CA LYS A 410 37.43 -11.66 -63.35
C LYS A 410 37.47 -12.78 -62.23
N ALA A 411 36.29 -13.24 -61.77
CA ALA A 411 35.78 -14.65 -61.76
C ALA A 411 36.35 -15.77 -60.79
N PRO A 412 35.90 -17.06 -60.82
CA PRO A 412 34.66 -17.51 -60.12
C PRO A 412 34.59 -18.94 -59.45
N THR A 413 33.48 -19.21 -58.71
CA THR A 413 32.68 -20.49 -58.54
C THR A 413 33.07 -21.73 -57.68
N ALA A 414 32.03 -22.27 -56.98
CA ALA A 414 31.56 -23.69 -56.88
C ALA A 414 31.66 -24.52 -55.55
N THR A 415 30.62 -25.39 -55.38
CA THR A 415 30.24 -26.37 -54.31
C THR A 415 30.59 -27.85 -54.71
N PRO A 416 30.09 -29.00 -54.14
CA PRO A 416 29.22 -29.33 -52.95
C PRO A 416 29.65 -30.58 -52.08
N THR A 417 28.81 -31.04 -51.10
CA THR A 417 28.23 -32.44 -50.99
C THR A 417 28.22 -33.20 -49.62
N LYS A 418 27.00 -33.39 -49.05
CA LYS A 418 26.40 -34.54 -48.23
C LYS A 418 27.02 -35.11 -46.92
N THR A 419 26.13 -35.82 -46.18
CA THR A 419 26.28 -36.49 -44.85
C THR A 419 26.12 -38.04 -44.98
N PRO A 420 26.53 -38.85 -43.98
CA PRO A 420 25.51 -39.65 -43.25
C PRO A 420 25.78 -39.93 -41.74
N THR A 421 24.74 -40.39 -41.02
CA THR A 421 24.78 -41.07 -39.70
C THR A 421 25.29 -42.53 -39.81
N LYS A 422 25.64 -43.32 -38.76
CA LYS A 422 25.17 -43.45 -37.36
C LYS A 422 26.15 -44.34 -36.53
N ALA A 423 26.16 -44.24 -35.19
CA ALA A 423 26.50 -45.24 -34.11
C ALA A 423 27.48 -46.44 -34.37
N PRO A 424 28.37 -46.86 -33.42
CA PRO A 424 27.95 -47.32 -32.07
C PRO A 424 28.96 -47.16 -30.88
N THR A 425 28.60 -47.78 -29.75
CA THR A 425 29.28 -47.89 -28.42
C THR A 425 30.52 -48.79 -28.33
N ALA A 426 31.46 -48.46 -27.41
CA ALA A 426 32.08 -49.40 -26.44
C ALA A 426 32.94 -48.68 -25.36
N THR A 427 33.09 -49.28 -24.17
CA THR A 427 34.01 -48.88 -23.06
C THR A 427 35.18 -49.87 -22.96
N PRO A 428 36.35 -49.53 -22.35
CA PRO A 428 36.55 -49.70 -20.89
C PRO A 428 37.45 -48.60 -20.25
N THR A 429 38.29 -48.87 -19.23
CA THR A 429 38.00 -48.80 -17.76
C THR A 429 39.34 -48.78 -16.97
N LYS A 430 39.34 -48.44 -15.66
CA LYS A 430 40.48 -48.39 -14.67
C LYS A 430 41.22 -47.02 -14.64
N THR A 431 41.33 -46.20 -13.57
CA THR A 431 41.13 -46.34 -12.08
C THR A 431 42.22 -47.17 -11.37
N PRO A 432 42.67 -46.90 -10.10
CA PRO A 432 42.31 -45.88 -9.09
C PRO A 432 43.52 -45.02 -8.58
N THR A 433 43.47 -44.25 -7.47
CA THR A 433 43.75 -44.74 -6.09
C THR A 433 43.39 -43.74 -4.96
N LYS A 434 42.63 -44.23 -3.97
CA LYS A 434 42.39 -43.83 -2.55
C LYS A 434 42.59 -42.38 -2.03
N ALA A 435 41.60 -41.95 -1.25
CA ALA A 435 41.73 -41.02 -0.11
C ALA A 435 41.66 -41.77 1.25
N PRO A 436 41.96 -41.10 2.39
CA PRO A 436 41.54 -41.53 3.73
C PRO A 436 40.45 -40.62 4.35
N THR A 437 39.77 -41.11 5.39
CA THR A 437 38.58 -40.51 6.02
C THR A 437 38.89 -39.91 7.41
N ALA A 438 38.20 -38.84 7.83
CA ALA A 438 38.19 -38.37 9.22
C ALA A 438 36.85 -37.70 9.61
N THR A 439 36.42 -37.88 10.86
CA THR A 439 35.09 -37.50 11.37
C THR A 439 35.11 -36.17 12.14
N PRO A 440 34.12 -35.26 11.99
CA PRO A 440 34.09 -33.99 12.71
C PRO A 440 33.66 -34.15 14.18
N THR A 441 34.52 -33.70 15.12
CA THR A 441 34.21 -33.66 16.57
C THR A 441 33.93 -32.22 17.03
N LYS A 442 32.96 -32.01 17.92
CA LYS A 442 32.56 -30.69 18.43
C LYS A 442 33.25 -30.33 19.75
N THR A 443 34.01 -29.22 19.78
CA THR A 443 34.01 -28.26 20.91
C THR A 443 34.57 -26.89 20.47
N PRO A 444 34.13 -25.75 21.06
CA PRO A 444 34.52 -24.41 20.60
C PRO A 444 35.45 -23.64 21.57
N MET A 445 36.34 -22.77 21.07
CA MET A 445 36.85 -21.64 21.86
C MET A 445 37.40 -20.46 21.03
N ALA A 446 37.15 -19.24 21.54
CA ALA A 446 37.80 -17.95 21.28
C ALA A 446 37.74 -17.33 19.86
N SER A 447 37.77 -16.00 19.82
CA SER A 447 37.94 -15.20 18.59
C SER A 447 39.14 -14.25 18.76
N PRO A 448 39.86 -13.93 17.67
CA PRO A 448 40.54 -12.66 17.50
C PRO A 448 39.54 -11.59 17.03
N SER A 449 39.90 -10.31 17.20
CA SER A 449 39.19 -9.20 16.56
C SER A 449 39.78 -8.97 15.16
N ALA A 450 38.94 -8.91 14.13
CA ALA A 450 39.38 -8.61 12.78
C ALA A 450 39.30 -7.10 12.50
N THR A 451 40.45 -6.51 12.18
CA THR A 451 40.54 -5.26 11.41
C THR A 451 39.83 -5.43 10.06
N PRO A 452 39.21 -4.41 9.46
CA PRO A 452 38.60 -4.55 8.12
C PRO A 452 39.64 -5.02 7.10
N THR A 453 39.35 -6.11 6.40
CA THR A 453 40.14 -6.65 5.29
C THR A 453 39.45 -6.32 3.97
N ASP A 454 40.24 -6.00 2.95
CA ASP A 454 39.78 -5.62 1.62
C ASP A 454 39.22 -6.82 0.82
N GLU A 455 38.01 -7.27 1.15
CA GLU A 455 37.19 -8.00 0.17
C GLU A 455 36.73 -7.01 -0.93
N PRO A 456 36.86 -7.37 -2.22
CA PRO A 456 36.50 -6.47 -3.31
C PRO A 456 34.99 -6.21 -3.31
N ILE A 457 34.62 -4.92 -3.30
CA ILE A 457 33.21 -4.49 -3.28
C ILE A 457 32.46 -5.14 -4.46
N ASP A 458 31.46 -5.96 -4.12
CA ASP A 458 30.64 -6.76 -5.06
C ASP A 458 30.16 -5.90 -6.25
N SER A 459 29.62 -4.71 -5.98
CA SER A 459 29.61 -3.58 -6.92
C SER A 459 29.37 -2.28 -6.14
N PRO A 460 30.01 -1.14 -6.50
CA PRO A 460 29.81 0.14 -5.81
C PRO A 460 28.37 0.67 -5.90
N PHE A 461 27.52 0.11 -6.76
CA PHE A 461 26.10 0.47 -6.87
C PHE A 461 25.19 -0.33 -5.92
N LYS A 462 25.73 -1.33 -5.19
CA LYS A 462 24.99 -2.16 -4.22
C LYS A 462 24.83 -1.47 -2.86
N VAL A 463 24.33 -0.25 -2.89
CA VAL A 463 24.21 0.65 -1.72
C VAL A 463 22.91 0.43 -0.93
N PRO A 464 22.85 0.85 0.35
CA PRO A 464 21.59 0.92 1.11
C PRO A 464 20.57 1.88 0.49
N TYR A 465 19.28 1.69 0.82
CA TYR A 465 18.23 2.62 0.44
C TYR A 465 17.61 3.32 1.66
N ILE A 466 17.20 4.57 1.46
CA ILE A 466 16.51 5.41 2.43
C ILE A 466 15.38 6.20 1.74
N SER A 467 14.21 6.32 2.38
CA SER A 467 13.20 7.29 1.98
C SER A 467 12.43 7.89 3.15
N THR A 468 11.72 8.98 2.88
CA THR A 468 10.78 9.64 3.79
C THR A 468 9.37 9.07 3.65
N TYR A 469 8.60 9.15 4.73
CA TYR A 469 7.13 9.21 4.63
C TYR A 469 6.69 10.66 4.87
N TYR A 470 5.47 11.02 4.44
CA TYR A 470 4.93 12.37 4.64
C TYR A 470 5.10 12.87 6.09
N PHE A 471 5.84 13.96 6.23
CA PHE A 471 5.92 14.81 7.42
C PHE A 471 5.20 16.14 7.14
N ASN A 472 4.95 16.96 8.17
CA ASN A 472 4.45 18.31 7.95
C ASN A 472 5.62 19.22 7.49
N PRO A 473 5.61 19.77 6.26
CA PRO A 473 6.68 20.63 5.78
C PRO A 473 6.61 22.07 6.32
N LYS A 474 5.45 22.46 6.90
CA LYS A 474 5.22 23.73 7.60
C LYS A 474 4.97 23.51 9.10
N PRO A 475 5.97 23.04 9.87
CA PRO A 475 5.85 22.88 11.31
C PRO A 475 5.87 24.26 11.99
N THR A 476 5.20 24.40 13.13
CA THR A 476 5.35 25.62 13.94
C THR A 476 6.62 25.57 14.79
N VAL A 477 7.17 26.74 15.17
CA VAL A 477 8.27 26.86 16.17
C VAL A 477 7.96 26.20 17.53
N ASN A 478 6.70 25.82 17.77
CA ASN A 478 6.27 25.13 18.97
C ASN A 478 6.16 23.61 18.85
N GLU A 479 6.25 23.07 17.64
CA GLU A 479 6.21 21.64 17.38
C GLU A 479 7.61 21.01 17.37
N SER A 480 7.65 19.69 17.57
CA SER A 480 8.89 18.92 17.45
C SER A 480 8.87 18.20 16.12
N VAL A 481 9.71 18.66 15.20
CA VAL A 481 9.95 18.05 13.89
C VAL A 481 10.34 16.58 14.10
N GLN A 482 9.59 15.71 13.43
CA GLN A 482 9.78 14.27 13.39
C GLN A 482 9.66 13.85 11.93
N ILE A 483 10.73 13.26 11.40
CA ILE A 483 10.78 12.76 10.03
C ILE A 483 10.60 11.23 10.11
N PRO A 484 9.45 10.68 9.69
CA PRO A 484 9.28 9.25 9.53
C PRO A 484 10.09 8.79 8.31
N LEU A 485 10.88 7.73 8.49
CA LEU A 485 11.81 7.22 7.48
C LEU A 485 11.57 5.72 7.25
N TYR A 486 11.94 5.24 6.07
CA TYR A 486 12.24 3.83 5.80
C TYR A 486 13.71 3.69 5.46
N ILE A 487 14.40 2.72 6.07
CA ILE A 487 15.84 2.49 5.94
C ILE A 487 16.06 0.99 5.72
N THR A 488 16.79 0.60 4.66
CA THR A 488 17.01 -0.81 4.33
C THR A 488 18.37 -1.03 3.65
N ASP A 489 18.91 -2.24 3.67
CA ASP A 489 20.13 -2.58 2.92
C ASP A 489 19.82 -2.95 1.46
N TYR A 490 20.83 -3.02 0.59
CA TYR A 490 20.63 -3.31 -0.84
C TYR A 490 19.79 -4.58 -1.10
N TYR A 491 19.97 -5.62 -0.27
CA TYR A 491 19.27 -6.89 -0.39
C TYR A 491 17.91 -6.92 0.32
N GLN A 492 17.51 -5.84 1.01
CA GLN A 492 16.31 -5.77 1.87
C GLN A 492 16.23 -6.96 2.84
N SER A 493 17.33 -7.19 3.56
CA SER A 493 17.62 -8.41 4.32
C SER A 493 16.64 -8.70 5.46
N GLU A 494 16.03 -7.68 6.06
CA GLU A 494 14.96 -7.80 7.06
C GLU A 494 13.70 -8.48 6.49
N TYR A 495 13.46 -8.25 5.20
CA TYR A 495 12.47 -8.96 4.41
C TYR A 495 13.12 -10.21 3.80
N MET A 496 13.88 -10.05 2.73
CA MET A 496 14.38 -11.12 1.84
C MET A 496 15.15 -12.25 2.51
N LYS A 497 15.79 -12.00 3.67
CA LYS A 497 16.58 -12.97 4.46
C LYS A 497 16.03 -13.20 5.89
N ASN A 498 14.92 -12.56 6.27
CA ASN A 498 14.38 -12.50 7.63
C ASN A 498 15.39 -11.98 8.70
N ASP A 499 16.41 -11.21 8.31
CA ASP A 499 17.46 -10.74 9.22
C ASP A 499 17.00 -9.54 10.05
N THR A 500 16.41 -9.84 11.20
CA THR A 500 16.00 -8.86 12.21
C THR A 500 17.15 -8.34 13.09
N LYS A 501 18.40 -8.75 12.83
CA LYS A 501 19.61 -8.31 13.54
C LYS A 501 20.45 -7.32 12.75
N LYS A 502 20.44 -7.34 11.40
CA LYS A 502 21.17 -6.35 10.59
C LYS A 502 20.77 -4.92 10.97
N THR A 503 21.76 -4.04 11.00
CA THR A 503 21.61 -2.62 11.31
C THR A 503 22.51 -1.80 10.38
N LEU A 504 22.15 -0.54 10.23
CA LEU A 504 22.90 0.48 9.49
C LEU A 504 23.17 1.66 10.44
N ASP A 505 24.15 2.50 10.10
CA ASP A 505 24.25 3.81 10.72
C ASP A 505 23.42 4.83 9.89
N LEU A 506 22.71 5.72 10.57
CA LEU A 506 22.00 6.84 9.95
C LEU A 506 22.78 8.14 10.19
N TYR A 507 23.22 8.76 9.10
CA TYR A 507 23.69 10.14 9.11
C TYR A 507 22.52 11.06 8.76
N TYR A 508 22.39 12.17 9.50
CA TYR A 508 21.41 13.20 9.19
C TYR A 508 22.00 14.58 9.41
N GLU A 509 21.67 15.50 8.51
CA GLU A 509 22.15 16.88 8.48
C GLU A 509 20.97 17.81 8.72
N VAL A 510 21.21 18.91 9.43
CA VAL A 510 20.25 20.01 9.58
C VAL A 510 21.06 21.29 9.49
N ASP A 511 20.74 22.15 8.52
CA ASP A 511 21.43 23.41 8.23
C ASP A 511 22.97 23.25 8.14
N GLY A 512 23.42 22.25 7.37
CA GLY A 512 24.84 21.90 7.20
C GLY A 512 25.47 21.10 8.36
N VAL A 513 24.80 20.95 9.51
CA VAL A 513 25.37 20.27 10.69
C VAL A 513 25.04 18.78 10.71
N GLU A 514 25.92 17.93 10.13
CA GLU A 514 25.80 16.46 10.15
C GLU A 514 25.86 15.90 11.59
N LYS A 515 25.03 14.89 11.84
CA LYS A 515 24.89 14.15 13.11
C LYS A 515 24.70 12.67 12.77
N LYS A 516 25.20 11.79 13.65
CA LYS A 516 25.18 10.33 13.45
C LYS A 516 24.33 9.63 14.50
N ILE A 517 23.56 8.62 14.08
CA ILE A 517 22.90 7.65 14.95
C ILE A 517 23.30 6.24 14.50
N SER A 518 24.00 5.49 15.34
CA SER A 518 24.43 4.13 15.02
C SER A 518 23.39 3.06 15.35
N ASP A 519 23.55 1.90 14.70
CA ASP A 519 22.81 0.65 14.95
C ASP A 519 21.29 0.77 14.79
N ILE A 520 20.87 1.56 13.79
CA ILE A 520 19.48 1.64 13.34
C ILE A 520 19.10 0.31 12.67
N LYS A 521 18.03 -0.31 13.17
CA LYS A 521 17.42 -1.49 12.53
C LYS A 521 16.81 -1.11 11.18
N LEU A 522 16.91 -2.02 10.22
CA LEU A 522 16.21 -1.92 8.95
C LEU A 522 14.68 -1.88 9.18
N GLY A 523 13.95 -1.28 8.24
CA GLY A 523 12.50 -1.04 8.31
C GLY A 523 12.14 0.42 8.63
N ASP A 524 10.95 0.61 9.19
CA ASP A 524 10.40 1.94 9.49
C ASP A 524 11.03 2.56 10.76
N TYR A 525 11.55 3.78 10.63
CA TYR A 525 12.15 4.57 11.70
C TYR A 525 11.45 5.94 11.87
N THR A 526 11.81 6.70 12.91
CA THR A 526 11.36 8.09 13.06
C THR A 526 12.45 8.93 13.68
N LEU A 527 13.16 9.68 12.83
CA LEU A 527 14.13 10.67 13.24
C LEU A 527 13.41 11.81 13.98
N THR A 528 13.98 12.29 15.08
CA THR A 528 13.46 13.44 15.83
C THR A 528 14.50 14.54 15.78
N ILE A 529 14.30 15.55 14.93
CA ILE A 529 15.21 16.69 14.79
C ILE A 529 15.11 17.59 16.03
N GLY A 530 13.89 17.83 16.53
CA GLY A 530 13.63 18.68 17.70
C GLY A 530 12.74 19.87 17.36
N LYS A 531 12.90 20.97 18.08
CA LYS A 531 12.35 22.29 17.69
C LYS A 531 13.38 23.00 16.82
N LEU A 532 12.91 23.80 15.86
CA LEU A 532 13.70 24.71 15.05
C LEU A 532 13.24 26.17 15.31
N SER A 533 14.04 27.14 14.84
CA SER A 533 13.67 28.55 14.74
C SER A 533 12.58 28.78 13.69
N GLU A 534 12.05 30.00 13.58
CA GLU A 534 11.26 30.42 12.41
C GLU A 534 12.21 30.68 11.23
N GLY A 535 11.81 30.28 10.02
CA GLY A 535 12.61 30.39 8.80
C GLY A 535 12.59 29.13 7.94
N LEU A 536 13.28 29.20 6.80
CA LEU A 536 13.56 28.03 5.98
C LEU A 536 14.75 27.26 6.58
N HIS A 537 14.58 25.96 6.77
CA HIS A 537 15.58 25.04 7.30
C HIS A 537 15.81 23.90 6.32
N THR A 538 17.07 23.52 6.09
CA THR A 538 17.41 22.37 5.23
C THR A 538 17.69 21.15 6.08
N PHE A 539 17.28 19.96 5.63
CA PHE A 539 17.73 18.71 6.22
C PHE A 539 18.06 17.66 5.17
N ALA A 540 18.98 16.76 5.51
CA ALA A 540 19.32 15.62 4.67
C ALA A 540 19.43 14.34 5.50
N VAL A 541 19.18 13.19 4.88
CA VAL A 541 19.37 11.87 5.50
C VAL A 541 20.14 10.93 4.57
N GLN A 542 20.99 10.09 5.15
CA GLN A 542 21.79 9.10 4.41
C GLN A 542 22.07 7.87 5.30
N ALA A 543 21.83 6.67 4.77
CA ALA A 543 22.14 5.42 5.46
C ALA A 543 23.56 4.95 5.09
N TYR A 544 24.21 4.20 5.98
CA TYR A 544 25.57 3.67 5.81
C TYR A 544 25.66 2.22 6.28
N ASP A 545 26.19 1.35 5.41
CA ASP A 545 26.38 -0.07 5.71
C ASP A 545 27.82 -0.37 6.13
N LYS A 546 27.98 -0.64 7.42
CA LYS A 546 29.26 -1.03 8.04
C LYS A 546 29.82 -2.35 7.47
N SER A 547 29.00 -3.17 6.80
CA SER A 547 29.44 -4.43 6.18
C SER A 547 29.92 -4.30 4.73
N THR A 548 29.72 -3.15 4.07
CA THR A 548 30.20 -2.90 2.69
C THR A 548 30.97 -1.60 2.53
N GLY A 549 30.98 -0.72 3.55
CA GLY A 549 31.56 0.62 3.47
C GLY A 549 30.73 1.62 2.65
N LEU A 550 29.60 1.21 2.07
CA LEU A 550 28.81 2.04 1.16
C LEU A 550 27.77 2.91 1.89
N ARG A 551 27.58 4.13 1.38
CA ARG A 551 26.49 5.04 1.76
C ARG A 551 25.35 4.97 0.74
N SER A 552 24.11 5.18 1.18
CA SER A 552 22.96 5.37 0.29
C SER A 552 23.11 6.64 -0.54
N HIS A 553 22.20 6.86 -1.51
CA HIS A 553 21.95 8.22 -1.98
C HIS A 553 21.63 9.14 -0.78
N LYS A 554 22.08 10.40 -0.82
CA LYS A 554 21.73 11.41 0.20
C LYS A 554 20.42 12.09 -0.20
N LEU A 555 19.41 12.00 0.68
CA LEU A 555 18.06 12.50 0.42
C LEU A 555 17.86 13.87 1.11
N TYR A 556 17.81 14.93 0.32
CA TYR A 556 17.64 16.32 0.76
C TYR A 556 16.16 16.73 0.81
N ASN A 557 15.80 17.54 1.80
CA ASN A 557 14.44 18.02 2.07
C ASN A 557 14.48 19.41 2.73
N ASP A 558 13.42 20.21 2.56
CA ASP A 558 13.33 21.58 3.06
C ASP A 558 12.11 21.73 4.02
N LEU A 559 12.26 22.54 5.06
CA LEU A 559 11.23 22.80 6.08
C LEU A 559 11.01 24.31 6.25
N MET A 560 9.80 24.80 5.96
CA MET A 560 9.43 26.20 6.21
C MET A 560 8.77 26.32 7.58
N VAL A 561 9.59 26.58 8.60
CA VAL A 561 9.14 26.65 10.00
C VAL A 561 8.54 28.02 10.28
N VAL A 562 7.32 28.07 10.84
CA VAL A 562 6.57 29.33 11.04
C VAL A 562 6.19 29.56 12.51
N ALA A 563 5.97 30.81 12.91
CA ALA A 563 5.45 31.14 14.24
C ALA A 563 4.04 30.58 14.48
N SER A 564 3.20 30.58 13.44
CA SER A 564 1.78 30.21 13.50
C SER A 564 1.28 29.67 12.16
N ASN A 565 0.55 28.56 12.19
CA ASN A 565 -0.23 28.05 11.05
C ASN A 565 -1.60 28.75 10.89
N THR A 566 -1.85 29.83 11.62
CA THR A 566 -3.07 30.65 11.54
C THR A 566 -2.69 32.08 11.19
N ILE A 567 -3.19 32.55 10.05
CA ILE A 567 -3.03 33.93 9.58
C ILE A 567 -3.76 34.87 10.56
N PRO A 568 -3.10 35.91 11.10
CA PRO A 568 -3.75 36.90 11.97
C PRO A 568 -4.89 37.62 11.28
N SER A 569 -5.96 37.98 12.01
CA SER A 569 -7.12 38.68 11.44
C SER A 569 -6.76 40.05 10.81
N THR A 570 -5.72 40.71 11.32
CA THR A 570 -5.14 41.95 10.75
C THR A 570 -4.41 41.74 9.41
N LYS A 571 -4.24 40.49 8.98
CA LYS A 571 -3.61 40.08 7.71
C LYS A 571 -4.59 39.39 6.76
N ILE A 572 -5.89 39.44 7.04
CA ILE A 572 -6.98 38.95 6.20
C ILE A 572 -7.74 40.15 5.62
N TYR A 573 -7.64 40.36 4.31
CA TYR A 573 -8.49 41.29 3.58
C TYR A 573 -9.88 40.67 3.31
N LYS A 574 -10.92 41.50 3.24
CA LYS A 574 -12.24 41.11 2.76
C LYS A 574 -12.56 41.95 1.54
N MET A 575 -12.86 41.29 0.43
CA MET A 575 -13.24 41.95 -0.81
C MET A 575 -14.54 42.75 -0.62
N SER A 576 -14.58 43.96 -1.18
CA SER A 576 -15.72 44.87 -1.13
C SER A 576 -16.35 45.05 -2.52
N GLN A 577 -17.54 45.66 -2.57
CA GLN A 577 -18.18 46.06 -3.84
C GLN A 577 -17.33 47.11 -4.58
N VAL A 578 -16.59 47.95 -3.84
CA VAL A 578 -15.66 48.93 -4.41
C VAL A 578 -14.46 48.25 -5.08
N ASP A 579 -13.98 47.11 -4.56
CA ASP A 579 -12.95 46.31 -5.25
C ASP A 579 -13.45 45.73 -6.58
N LEU A 580 -14.75 45.39 -6.72
CA LEU A 580 -15.29 44.98 -8.03
C LEU A 580 -15.26 46.12 -9.05
N ILE A 581 -15.57 47.35 -8.62
CA ILE A 581 -15.55 48.55 -9.48
C ILE A 581 -14.11 48.92 -9.85
N ASN A 582 -13.25 49.12 -8.85
CA ASN A 582 -11.89 49.65 -9.03
C ASN A 582 -10.98 48.72 -9.87
N TYR A 583 -11.23 47.41 -9.82
CA TYR A 583 -10.49 46.41 -10.61
C TYR A 583 -11.29 45.90 -11.82
N ASN A 584 -12.46 46.48 -12.12
CA ASN A 584 -13.37 46.08 -13.20
C ASN A 584 -13.75 44.57 -13.23
N ILE A 585 -13.89 43.95 -12.05
CA ILE A 585 -14.18 42.53 -11.89
C ILE A 585 -15.68 42.28 -11.94
N LYS A 586 -16.14 41.27 -12.70
CA LYS A 586 -17.55 40.82 -12.67
C LYS A 586 -17.68 39.52 -11.87
N ASN A 587 -18.68 39.46 -10.98
CA ASN A 587 -18.99 38.28 -10.15
C ASN A 587 -20.37 37.67 -10.48
N ASN A 588 -20.92 38.00 -11.66
CA ASN A 588 -22.31 37.76 -12.06
C ASN A 588 -22.48 36.70 -13.19
N ASN A 589 -21.43 35.92 -13.51
CA ASN A 589 -21.42 34.99 -14.66
C ASN A 589 -21.65 35.65 -16.04
N SER A 590 -21.22 36.91 -16.25
CA SER A 590 -21.25 37.55 -17.58
C SER A 590 -20.48 36.72 -18.62
N THR A 591 -21.04 36.63 -19.84
CA THR A 591 -20.46 35.94 -21.00
C THR A 591 -19.91 36.92 -22.05
N ASN A 592 -19.74 38.20 -21.70
CA ASN A 592 -19.15 39.20 -22.59
C ASN A 592 -17.62 39.08 -22.57
N GLU A 593 -16.95 38.96 -23.73
CA GLU A 593 -15.49 38.80 -23.83
C GLU A 593 -14.69 39.86 -23.05
N ALA A 594 -15.12 41.12 -23.02
CA ALA A 594 -14.45 42.17 -22.26
C ALA A 594 -14.63 42.01 -20.74
N ASP A 595 -15.80 41.54 -20.28
CA ASP A 595 -16.06 41.18 -18.88
C ASP A 595 -15.24 39.96 -18.45
N LEU A 596 -15.11 38.96 -19.33
CA LEU A 596 -14.34 37.73 -19.11
C LEU A 596 -12.83 38.02 -18.95
N ILE A 597 -12.31 38.95 -19.76
CA ILE A 597 -10.92 39.41 -19.70
C ILE A 597 -10.69 40.28 -18.45
N SER A 598 -11.51 41.30 -18.22
CA SER A 598 -11.36 42.21 -17.07
C SER A 598 -11.56 41.52 -15.72
N THR A 599 -12.41 40.49 -15.64
CA THR A 599 -12.58 39.68 -14.43
C THR A 599 -11.31 38.90 -14.07
N ARG A 600 -10.62 38.32 -15.06
CA ARG A 600 -9.35 37.59 -14.86
C ARG A 600 -8.23 38.52 -14.41
N ASP A 601 -8.04 39.61 -15.14
CA ASP A 601 -6.92 40.52 -14.96
C ASP A 601 -7.11 41.36 -13.69
N GLY A 602 -8.35 41.81 -13.44
CA GLY A 602 -8.76 42.49 -12.22
C GLY A 602 -8.58 41.64 -10.96
N LEU A 603 -8.97 40.36 -10.97
CA LEU A 603 -8.73 39.45 -9.84
C LEU A 603 -7.22 39.25 -9.60
N THR A 604 -6.44 39.10 -10.67
CA THR A 604 -4.98 38.94 -10.59
C THR A 604 -4.31 40.18 -9.99
N GLN A 605 -4.64 41.38 -10.49
CA GLN A 605 -4.10 42.63 -9.97
C GLN A 605 -4.56 42.89 -8.53
N LEU A 606 -5.82 42.59 -8.20
CA LEU A 606 -6.34 42.67 -6.83
C LEU A 606 -5.53 41.80 -5.87
N PHE A 607 -5.19 40.56 -6.26
CA PHE A 607 -4.41 39.67 -5.39
C PHE A 607 -2.97 40.17 -5.22
N ALA A 608 -2.33 40.65 -6.29
CA ALA A 608 -1.01 41.28 -6.23
C ALA A 608 -1.00 42.54 -5.34
N ASP A 609 -1.98 43.42 -5.49
CA ASP A 609 -2.07 44.67 -4.73
C ASP A 609 -2.31 44.45 -3.23
N LYS A 610 -3.23 43.56 -2.85
CA LYS A 610 -3.45 43.28 -1.42
C LYS A 610 -2.27 42.48 -0.83
N GLN A 611 -1.56 41.66 -1.60
CA GLN A 611 -0.30 41.03 -1.18
C GLN A 611 0.79 42.09 -0.93
N LYS A 612 0.95 43.06 -1.86
CA LYS A 612 1.89 44.18 -1.76
C LYS A 612 1.56 45.14 -0.61
N ALA A 613 0.27 45.36 -0.33
CA ALA A 613 -0.22 46.05 0.87
C ALA A 613 -0.02 45.21 2.17
N GLY A 614 0.63 44.06 2.07
CA GLY A 614 1.06 43.24 3.19
C GLY A 614 -0.04 42.36 3.80
N TYR A 615 -1.17 42.13 3.12
CA TYR A 615 -2.11 41.08 3.52
C TYR A 615 -1.58 39.70 3.13
N ARG A 616 -1.94 38.68 3.92
CA ARG A 616 -1.55 37.27 3.70
C ARG A 616 -2.70 36.43 3.13
N LYS A 617 -3.92 36.94 3.18
CA LYS A 617 -5.14 36.27 2.70
C LYS A 617 -6.18 37.29 2.22
N ILE A 618 -6.93 36.94 1.19
CA ILE A 618 -8.19 37.60 0.81
C ILE A 618 -9.37 36.64 1.01
N VAL A 619 -10.52 37.17 1.43
CA VAL A 619 -11.83 36.49 1.40
C VAL A 619 -12.68 37.17 0.34
N LEU A 620 -13.10 36.44 -0.69
CA LEU A 620 -13.85 37.01 -1.83
C LEU A 620 -15.30 37.34 -1.48
N LEU A 621 -15.92 38.22 -2.28
CA LEU A 621 -17.37 38.31 -2.35
C LEU A 621 -17.94 37.04 -3.00
N LYS A 622 -19.16 36.67 -2.59
CA LYS A 622 -19.89 35.56 -3.20
C LYS A 622 -20.33 35.91 -4.62
N GLY A 623 -20.17 34.97 -5.55
CA GLY A 623 -20.59 35.10 -6.94
C GLY A 623 -19.96 34.04 -7.84
N THR A 624 -20.16 34.23 -9.15
CA THR A 624 -19.51 33.44 -10.20
C THR A 624 -18.65 34.36 -11.06
N TYR A 625 -17.34 34.18 -10.95
CA TYR A 625 -16.34 34.93 -11.72
C TYR A 625 -16.02 34.07 -12.96
N ARG A 626 -16.62 34.42 -14.10
CA ARG A 626 -16.41 33.73 -15.38
C ARG A 626 -15.26 34.42 -16.11
N ILE A 627 -14.34 33.66 -16.72
CA ILE A 627 -13.12 34.21 -17.34
C ILE A 627 -12.77 33.56 -18.68
N ASN A 628 -12.09 34.33 -19.55
CA ASN A 628 -11.36 33.78 -20.69
C ASN A 628 -10.00 33.28 -20.18
N GLY A 629 -9.77 31.96 -20.29
CA GLY A 629 -8.53 31.29 -19.86
C GLY A 629 -7.71 30.69 -21.01
N GLU A 630 -7.71 31.31 -22.20
CA GLU A 630 -7.34 30.74 -23.51
C GLU A 630 -5.85 30.41 -23.77
N ASN A 631 -4.99 30.56 -22.76
CA ASN A 631 -3.59 30.15 -22.79
C ASN A 631 -3.08 29.89 -21.36
N ALA A 632 -2.77 28.64 -21.04
CA ALA A 632 -2.33 28.22 -19.70
C ALA A 632 -1.00 28.84 -19.22
N ARG A 633 -0.28 29.57 -20.09
CA ARG A 633 0.96 30.30 -19.75
C ARG A 633 0.73 31.77 -19.44
N THR A 634 -0.30 32.41 -20.00
CA THR A 634 -0.43 33.89 -19.98
C THR A 634 -1.80 34.43 -19.59
N THR A 635 -2.90 33.67 -19.79
CA THR A 635 -4.26 34.12 -19.47
C THR A 635 -4.89 33.22 -18.41
N CYS A 636 -4.54 33.45 -17.15
CA CYS A 636 -5.10 32.75 -15.99
C CYS A 636 -5.24 33.72 -14.81
N ILE A 637 -6.04 33.38 -13.80
CA ILE A 637 -5.96 34.06 -12.49
C ILE A 637 -4.66 33.64 -11.81
N SER A 638 -3.74 34.57 -11.58
CA SER A 638 -2.47 34.27 -10.89
C SER A 638 -2.57 34.53 -9.39
N ILE A 639 -2.00 33.64 -8.58
CA ILE A 639 -1.96 33.78 -7.11
C ILE A 639 -0.51 34.03 -6.67
N PRO A 640 -0.20 35.20 -6.06
CA PRO A 640 1.17 35.56 -5.70
C PRO A 640 1.71 34.78 -4.50
N SER A 641 3.05 34.77 -4.36
CA SER A 641 3.74 34.15 -3.23
C SER A 641 3.23 34.69 -1.88
N TYR A 642 3.19 33.81 -0.89
CA TYR A 642 2.75 34.05 0.48
C TYR A 642 1.27 34.47 0.60
N PHE A 643 0.42 34.18 -0.38
CA PHE A 643 -0.96 34.64 -0.41
C PHE A 643 -1.99 33.51 -0.46
N THR A 644 -3.08 33.65 0.31
CA THR A 644 -4.23 32.73 0.32
C THR A 644 -5.46 33.39 -0.30
N VAL A 645 -6.05 32.76 -1.32
CA VAL A 645 -7.34 33.15 -1.89
C VAL A 645 -8.41 32.25 -1.29
N ASP A 646 -9.22 32.79 -0.37
CA ASP A 646 -10.40 32.13 0.16
C ASP A 646 -11.62 32.53 -0.65
N MET A 647 -12.08 31.60 -1.47
CA MET A 647 -13.16 31.81 -2.42
C MET A 647 -14.51 32.01 -1.74
N ASN A 648 -14.65 31.76 -0.43
CA ASN A 648 -15.87 32.01 0.34
C ASN A 648 -17.13 31.30 -0.21
N GLY A 649 -16.95 30.17 -0.91
CA GLY A 649 -18.01 29.43 -1.60
C GLY A 649 -18.42 29.98 -2.97
N SER A 650 -17.62 30.89 -3.56
CA SER A 650 -17.78 31.36 -4.94
C SER A 650 -17.35 30.32 -5.97
N THR A 651 -17.77 30.55 -7.22
CA THR A 651 -17.32 29.80 -8.39
C THR A 651 -16.33 30.65 -9.19
N PHE A 652 -15.17 30.09 -9.55
CA PHE A 652 -14.43 30.54 -10.74
C PHE A 652 -14.79 29.62 -11.90
N LYS A 653 -15.19 30.20 -13.04
CA LYS A 653 -15.66 29.44 -14.21
C LYS A 653 -14.84 29.77 -15.45
N LEU A 654 -14.44 28.74 -16.19
CA LEU A 654 -13.85 28.86 -17.51
C LEU A 654 -14.93 29.11 -18.57
N ASP A 655 -14.70 30.06 -19.48
CA ASP A 655 -15.47 30.22 -20.71
C ASP A 655 -15.02 29.23 -21.80
N THR A 656 -15.83 29.01 -22.85
CA THR A 656 -15.49 28.07 -23.94
C THR A 656 -14.40 28.64 -24.83
N ILE A 657 -13.14 28.39 -24.48
CA ILE A 657 -11.98 28.87 -25.25
C ILE A 657 -11.92 28.25 -26.66
N LYS A 658 -11.50 29.03 -27.64
CA LYS A 658 -11.47 28.68 -29.06
C LYS A 658 -10.19 27.89 -29.38
N ASN A 659 -9.08 28.22 -28.71
CA ASN A 659 -7.84 27.42 -28.73
C ASN A 659 -7.96 26.14 -27.89
N GLU A 660 -8.31 25.02 -28.51
CA GLU A 660 -8.48 23.72 -27.84
C GLU A 660 -7.16 23.07 -27.36
N SER A 661 -6.01 23.72 -27.57
CA SER A 661 -4.67 23.20 -27.23
C SER A 661 -4.16 23.62 -25.85
N SER A 662 -4.68 24.71 -25.27
CA SER A 662 -4.18 25.23 -23.99
C SER A 662 -5.19 26.15 -23.30
N GLY A 663 -5.43 25.92 -22.02
CA GLY A 663 -6.11 26.89 -21.16
C GLY A 663 -5.97 26.57 -19.67
N CYS A 664 -6.32 27.51 -18.79
CA CYS A 664 -6.31 27.30 -17.34
C CYS A 664 -7.14 28.35 -16.58
N ILE A 665 -7.78 27.98 -15.46
CA ILE A 665 -8.47 28.96 -14.59
C ILE A 665 -7.49 29.63 -13.63
N VAL A 666 -6.74 28.85 -12.84
CA VAL A 666 -5.84 29.38 -11.78
C VAL A 666 -4.41 28.89 -11.97
N ARG A 667 -3.45 29.81 -11.87
CA ARG A 667 -2.02 29.55 -12.11
C ARG A 667 -1.18 29.91 -10.90
N MET A 668 -0.24 29.02 -10.56
CA MET A 668 0.76 29.18 -9.51
C MET A 668 2.14 28.86 -10.09
N GLU A 669 2.76 29.81 -10.80
CA GLU A 669 4.11 29.66 -11.37
C GLU A 669 5.18 30.31 -10.50
N ASN A 670 6.23 29.57 -10.16
CA ASN A 670 7.42 30.02 -9.41
C ASN A 670 7.10 30.72 -8.08
N VAL A 671 5.95 30.41 -7.47
CA VAL A 671 5.48 30.99 -6.22
C VAL A 671 5.75 30.11 -5.01
N ILE A 672 5.96 30.74 -3.86
CA ILE A 672 6.19 30.09 -2.56
C ILE A 672 4.98 30.37 -1.67
N ASP A 673 4.45 29.38 -0.96
CA ASP A 673 3.42 29.56 0.07
C ASP A 673 2.10 30.18 -0.47
N ALA A 674 1.74 29.83 -1.71
CA ALA A 674 0.53 30.26 -2.41
C ALA A 674 -0.61 29.25 -2.25
N HIS A 675 -1.83 29.72 -1.95
CA HIS A 675 -2.94 28.87 -1.54
C HIS A 675 -4.28 29.28 -2.17
N LEU A 676 -5.10 28.31 -2.57
CA LEU A 676 -6.50 28.52 -3.00
C LEU A 676 -7.41 27.61 -2.17
N GLU A 677 -8.46 28.18 -1.57
CA GLU A 677 -9.36 27.41 -0.68
C GLU A 677 -10.85 27.79 -0.77
N ASN A 678 -11.69 26.83 -0.34
CA ASN A 678 -13.11 26.99 -0.03
C ASN A 678 -14.01 27.53 -1.19
N GLY A 679 -13.98 26.89 -2.36
CA GLY A 679 -14.78 27.34 -3.51
C GLY A 679 -15.07 26.26 -4.55
N ILE A 680 -15.59 26.70 -5.69
CA ILE A 680 -15.91 25.84 -6.84
C ILE A 680 -15.03 26.29 -8.02
N LEU A 681 -14.39 25.34 -8.69
CA LEU A 681 -13.80 25.54 -10.01
C LEU A 681 -14.65 24.79 -11.05
N GLU A 682 -15.15 25.50 -12.05
CA GLU A 682 -16.06 24.96 -13.06
C GLU A 682 -15.49 25.13 -14.46
N GLY A 683 -15.34 24.02 -15.19
CA GLY A 683 -14.92 24.02 -16.58
C GLY A 683 -16.06 24.31 -17.57
N ASP A 684 -15.69 24.23 -18.85
CA ASP A 684 -16.49 24.55 -20.03
C ASP A 684 -17.17 23.31 -20.66
N ARG A 685 -17.09 22.12 -20.04
CA ARG A 685 -17.44 20.82 -20.68
C ARG A 685 -18.84 20.77 -21.31
N TYR A 686 -19.83 21.38 -20.66
CA TYR A 686 -21.22 21.39 -21.16
C TYR A 686 -21.55 22.58 -22.08
N GLU A 687 -20.58 23.47 -22.31
CA GLU A 687 -20.68 24.62 -23.21
C GLU A 687 -19.86 24.38 -24.50
N ARG A 688 -19.38 23.15 -24.70
CA ARG A 688 -18.80 22.60 -25.94
C ARG A 688 -19.80 21.68 -26.63
N ILE A 689 -19.75 21.62 -27.96
CA ILE A 689 -20.56 20.66 -28.73
C ILE A 689 -19.99 19.25 -28.64
N GLN A 690 -20.84 18.24 -28.77
CA GLN A 690 -20.45 16.82 -28.59
C GLN A 690 -19.26 16.41 -29.47
N GLU A 691 -19.18 16.90 -30.70
CA GLU A 691 -18.06 16.65 -31.63
C GLU A 691 -16.69 17.13 -31.07
N GLN A 692 -16.65 18.26 -30.35
CA GLN A 692 -15.43 18.71 -29.66
C GLN A 692 -15.05 17.79 -28.50
N LEU A 693 -16.05 17.20 -27.83
CA LEU A 693 -15.84 16.29 -26.70
C LEU A 693 -15.37 14.90 -27.15
N GLU A 694 -15.70 14.49 -28.38
CA GLU A 694 -15.38 13.19 -28.98
C GLU A 694 -14.08 13.15 -29.80
N ARG A 695 -13.48 14.31 -30.15
CA ARG A 695 -12.19 14.36 -30.85
C ARG A 695 -11.02 14.00 -29.92
N ASP A 696 -10.28 12.95 -30.28
CA ASP A 696 -9.09 12.48 -29.58
C ASP A 696 -7.98 13.55 -29.52
N GLY A 697 -7.25 13.61 -28.40
CA GLY A 697 -6.10 14.51 -28.17
C GLY A 697 -6.41 16.01 -28.09
N LEU A 698 -7.61 16.45 -28.47
CA LEU A 698 -8.02 17.85 -28.41
C LEU A 698 -8.78 18.16 -27.12
N GLY A 699 -8.55 19.36 -26.58
CA GLY A 699 -9.09 19.80 -25.30
C GLY A 699 -8.32 19.31 -24.07
N GLU A 700 -7.28 18.47 -24.22
CA GLU A 700 -6.53 17.91 -23.09
C GLU A 700 -5.76 18.98 -22.31
N GLY A 701 -5.10 19.91 -23.01
CA GLY A 701 -4.39 21.05 -22.43
C GLY A 701 -5.28 22.13 -21.78
N ILE A 702 -6.61 21.95 -21.76
CA ILE A 702 -7.57 22.84 -21.10
C ILE A 702 -7.63 22.49 -19.61
N ASN A 703 -6.64 22.98 -18.88
CA ASN A 703 -6.47 22.76 -17.46
C ASN A 703 -7.51 23.52 -16.63
N THR A 704 -7.65 23.14 -15.36
CA THR A 704 -8.37 23.97 -14.37
C THR A 704 -7.41 24.67 -13.42
N VAL A 705 -6.41 23.95 -12.91
CA VAL A 705 -5.32 24.53 -12.12
C VAL A 705 -3.96 24.06 -12.65
N LEU A 706 -3.04 25.00 -12.83
CA LEU A 706 -1.65 24.74 -13.19
C LEU A 706 -0.70 25.25 -12.10
N ILE A 707 0.11 24.34 -11.55
CA ILE A 707 1.19 24.67 -10.61
C ILE A 707 2.54 24.38 -11.30
N THR A 708 3.34 25.42 -11.53
CA THR A 708 4.64 25.30 -12.22
C THR A 708 5.76 25.72 -11.28
N ALA A 709 6.68 24.83 -10.92
CA ALA A 709 7.83 25.12 -10.04
C ALA A 709 7.50 25.76 -8.66
N GLY A 710 6.25 25.72 -8.21
CA GLY A 710 5.85 26.32 -6.92
C GLY A 710 6.35 25.52 -5.71
N LYS A 711 6.50 26.17 -4.56
CA LYS A 711 6.92 25.53 -3.29
C LYS A 711 5.90 25.73 -2.16
N TYR A 712 5.57 24.66 -1.44
CA TYR A 712 4.62 24.63 -0.32
C TYR A 712 3.17 25.04 -0.67
N CYS A 713 2.82 25.10 -1.96
CA CYS A 713 1.51 25.53 -2.42
C CYS A 713 0.40 24.53 -2.05
N SER A 714 -0.86 25.00 -1.92
CA SER A 714 -1.99 24.09 -1.70
C SER A 714 -3.31 24.51 -2.33
N LEU A 715 -4.14 23.49 -2.58
CA LEU A 715 -5.52 23.56 -3.04
C LEU A 715 -6.37 22.82 -2.01
N GLU A 716 -7.23 23.53 -1.28
CA GLU A 716 -7.91 22.97 -0.10
C GLU A 716 -9.43 23.23 -0.08
N ASN A 717 -10.23 22.18 0.16
CA ASN A 717 -11.69 22.27 0.31
C ASN A 717 -12.42 22.82 -0.93
N LEU A 718 -12.02 22.39 -2.14
CA LEU A 718 -12.65 22.80 -3.41
C LEU A 718 -13.55 21.68 -3.98
N THR A 719 -14.64 22.06 -4.65
CA THR A 719 -15.27 21.21 -5.67
C THR A 719 -14.72 21.63 -7.03
N ILE A 720 -14.28 20.68 -7.84
CA ILE A 720 -13.79 20.93 -9.20
C ILE A 720 -14.60 20.07 -10.17
N LYS A 721 -15.33 20.71 -11.09
CA LYS A 721 -16.37 20.03 -11.87
C LYS A 721 -16.46 20.45 -13.33
N ASN A 722 -17.07 19.58 -14.15
CA ASN A 722 -17.45 19.86 -15.54
C ASN A 722 -16.25 20.29 -16.43
N THR A 723 -15.12 19.58 -16.32
CA THR A 723 -13.85 19.94 -16.95
C THR A 723 -13.59 19.19 -18.25
N THR A 724 -12.98 19.88 -19.23
CA THR A 724 -12.70 19.34 -20.59
C THR A 724 -11.32 18.71 -20.72
N GLY A 725 -10.31 19.30 -20.07
CA GLY A 725 -8.93 18.83 -20.06
C GLY A 725 -8.43 18.42 -18.68
N HIS A 726 -7.13 18.08 -18.61
CA HIS A 726 -6.50 17.55 -17.40
C HIS A 726 -6.66 18.53 -16.26
N THR A 727 -7.36 18.12 -15.20
CA THR A 727 -7.97 19.12 -14.32
C THR A 727 -6.95 19.81 -13.41
N ILE A 728 -5.94 19.08 -12.90
CA ILE A 728 -4.77 19.65 -12.23
C ILE A 728 -3.49 19.09 -12.84
N TRP A 729 -2.64 20.00 -13.33
CA TRP A 729 -1.25 19.73 -13.70
C TRP A 729 -0.28 20.33 -12.69
N SER A 730 0.75 19.55 -12.39
CA SER A 730 2.01 20.05 -11.83
C SER A 730 3.09 19.90 -12.89
N LEU A 731 3.85 20.96 -13.15
CA LEU A 731 4.93 21.04 -14.13
C LEU A 731 6.21 21.65 -13.50
N PRO A 732 7.39 21.49 -14.15
CA PRO A 732 8.63 22.09 -13.69
C PRO A 732 8.97 23.35 -14.52
N LYS A 733 9.86 24.21 -14.01
CA LYS A 733 10.66 25.09 -14.89
C LYS A 733 11.71 24.17 -15.53
N MET A 734 11.82 24.16 -16.85
CA MET A 734 12.81 23.36 -17.59
C MET A 734 13.89 24.27 -18.20
N GLY A 735 15.12 23.76 -18.27
CA GLY A 735 16.19 24.30 -19.10
C GLY A 735 16.83 23.21 -19.95
N ASP A 736 17.82 23.59 -20.76
CA ASP A 736 18.39 22.71 -21.77
C ASP A 736 19.19 21.55 -21.15
N ASN A 737 18.81 20.32 -21.53
CA ASN A 737 19.38 19.10 -20.96
C ASN A 737 20.79 18.85 -21.52
N GLN A 738 21.82 18.92 -20.69
CA GLN A 738 23.21 18.78 -21.12
C GLN A 738 23.62 17.30 -21.22
N LYS A 739 23.95 16.83 -22.44
CA LYS A 739 24.36 15.44 -22.68
C LYS A 739 25.82 15.21 -22.27
N LEU A 740 26.05 14.27 -21.36
CA LEU A 740 27.38 13.86 -20.95
C LEU A 740 28.03 12.95 -22.00
N ARG A 741 29.37 13.01 -22.08
CA ARG A 741 30.19 12.33 -23.10
C ARG A 741 31.51 11.85 -22.50
N GLY A 742 32.27 11.08 -23.27
CA GLY A 742 33.62 10.63 -22.89
C GLY A 742 33.63 9.72 -21.66
N PHE A 743 32.67 8.81 -21.57
CA PHE A 743 32.66 7.78 -20.53
C PHE A 743 33.84 6.82 -20.73
N THR A 744 34.53 6.51 -19.64
CA THR A 744 35.71 5.65 -19.60
C THR A 744 35.68 4.77 -18.35
N ASN A 745 36.20 3.55 -18.47
CA ASN A 745 36.20 2.46 -17.48
C ASN A 745 37.03 2.75 -16.20
N VAL A 746 36.66 3.81 -15.48
CA VAL A 746 37.30 4.28 -14.25
C VAL A 746 36.26 4.65 -13.20
N ASN A 747 36.58 4.38 -11.94
CA ASN A 747 35.96 4.96 -10.76
C ASN A 747 36.71 6.25 -10.35
N ILE A 748 36.08 7.12 -9.56
CA ILE A 748 36.74 8.26 -8.90
C ILE A 748 36.81 8.01 -7.40
N GLU A 749 38.00 7.72 -6.89
CA GLU A 749 38.25 7.39 -5.49
C GLU A 749 39.13 8.47 -4.86
N ASN A 750 38.54 9.30 -4.00
CA ASN A 750 39.20 10.45 -3.37
C ASN A 750 39.93 11.36 -4.39
N GLY A 751 39.30 11.60 -5.53
CA GLY A 751 39.82 12.44 -6.62
C GLY A 751 40.81 11.76 -7.57
N LYS A 752 41.12 10.47 -7.38
CA LYS A 752 41.99 9.69 -8.27
C LYS A 752 41.16 8.78 -9.16
N GLU A 753 41.60 8.60 -10.41
CA GLU A 753 41.03 7.58 -11.29
C GLU A 753 41.54 6.18 -10.90
N VAL A 754 40.61 5.23 -10.77
CA VAL A 754 40.90 3.82 -10.50
C VAL A 754 40.23 2.98 -11.57
N LYS A 755 40.98 2.20 -12.34
CA LYS A 755 40.43 1.38 -13.43
C LYS A 755 39.38 0.39 -12.91
N SER A 756 38.23 0.33 -13.56
CA SER A 756 37.07 -0.47 -13.12
C SER A 756 36.34 -1.11 -14.29
N ASP A 757 36.02 -2.39 -14.17
CA ASP A 757 35.15 -3.15 -15.08
C ASP A 757 33.65 -2.99 -14.74
N LYS A 758 33.33 -2.34 -13.61
CA LYS A 758 31.96 -2.20 -13.08
C LYS A 758 31.38 -0.79 -13.23
N CYS A 759 32.19 0.22 -13.53
CA CYS A 759 31.72 1.59 -13.66
C CYS A 759 32.51 2.40 -14.70
N SER A 760 31.80 3.35 -15.31
CA SER A 760 32.35 4.33 -16.22
C SER A 760 32.14 5.75 -15.71
N THR A 761 33.15 6.60 -15.87
CA THR A 761 33.11 8.03 -15.52
C THR A 761 33.21 8.91 -16.76
N SER A 762 32.35 9.93 -16.83
CA SER A 762 32.32 10.91 -17.93
C SER A 762 33.59 11.76 -18.03
N SER A 763 33.75 12.45 -19.17
CA SER A 763 34.54 13.67 -19.26
C SER A 763 34.09 14.70 -18.22
N MET A 764 34.97 15.65 -17.90
CA MET A 764 34.63 16.81 -17.08
C MET A 764 33.59 17.69 -17.79
N VAL A 765 32.55 18.09 -17.05
CA VAL A 765 31.48 18.97 -17.50
C VAL A 765 31.46 20.23 -16.64
N ASP A 766 31.25 21.37 -17.28
CA ASP A 766 31.09 22.68 -16.65
C ASP A 766 29.68 22.82 -16.05
N LEU A 767 29.57 23.45 -14.88
CA LEU A 767 28.31 23.67 -14.14
C LEU A 767 27.90 25.16 -14.08
N THR A 768 28.69 26.08 -14.61
CA THR A 768 28.37 27.52 -14.62
C THR A 768 27.00 27.82 -15.22
N TYR A 769 26.68 27.18 -16.35
CA TYR A 769 25.38 27.30 -17.04
C TYR A 769 24.15 26.97 -16.17
N LEU A 770 24.29 26.18 -15.10
CA LEU A 770 23.20 25.92 -14.15
C LEU A 770 22.91 27.16 -13.28
N LYS A 771 23.97 27.83 -12.84
CA LYS A 771 23.89 29.07 -12.04
C LYS A 771 23.38 30.24 -12.87
N GLU A 772 23.67 30.26 -14.17
CA GLU A 772 23.08 31.21 -15.13
C GLU A 772 21.58 30.96 -15.36
N TRP A 773 21.15 29.69 -15.38
CA TRP A 773 19.76 29.30 -15.64
C TRP A 773 18.80 29.45 -14.45
N ASP A 774 19.30 29.23 -13.22
CA ASP A 774 18.52 29.39 -11.98
C ASP A 774 19.44 29.74 -10.78
N PRO A 775 19.86 31.01 -10.62
CA PRO A 775 20.88 31.43 -9.65
C PRO A 775 20.50 31.25 -8.18
N ASP A 776 19.22 30.95 -7.88
CA ASP A 776 18.71 30.74 -6.53
C ASP A 776 18.97 29.32 -5.97
N GLU A 777 19.48 28.37 -6.76
CA GLU A 777 19.51 26.94 -6.40
C GLU A 777 20.84 26.23 -6.71
N ASP A 778 21.67 26.01 -5.68
CA ASP A 778 22.92 25.22 -5.75
C ASP A 778 22.66 23.69 -5.85
N TYR A 779 21.99 23.23 -6.91
CA TYR A 779 21.79 21.80 -7.16
C TYR A 779 21.87 21.41 -8.64
N LEU A 780 22.02 20.10 -8.86
CA LEU A 780 21.81 19.48 -10.17
C LEU A 780 20.99 18.18 -10.05
N TYR A 781 20.42 17.77 -11.18
CA TYR A 781 19.78 16.46 -11.37
C TYR A 781 20.52 15.71 -12.47
N VAL A 782 20.78 14.42 -12.28
CA VAL A 782 21.37 13.53 -13.29
C VAL A 782 20.43 12.37 -13.55
N GLY A 783 20.35 11.91 -14.79
CA GLY A 783 19.56 10.74 -15.15
C GLY A 783 19.86 10.26 -16.56
N PHE A 784 19.13 9.23 -16.96
CA PHE A 784 19.09 8.70 -18.32
C PHE A 784 17.75 9.11 -18.93
N PRO A 785 17.69 9.59 -20.19
CA PRO A 785 16.43 9.79 -20.88
C PRO A 785 15.66 8.47 -20.95
N ALA A 786 14.35 8.58 -20.84
CA ALA A 786 13.44 7.46 -21.02
C ALA A 786 12.75 7.49 -22.39
N GLY A 787 12.47 8.69 -22.91
CA GLY A 787 11.41 8.90 -23.88
C GLY A 787 10.07 8.31 -23.41
N TYR A 788 9.12 8.18 -24.32
CA TYR A 788 7.89 7.45 -24.04
C TYR A 788 8.18 5.93 -24.10
N ARG A 789 8.46 5.33 -22.91
CA ARG A 789 8.62 3.88 -22.56
C ARG A 789 10.02 3.34 -22.18
N GLY A 790 11.02 4.20 -22.01
CA GLY A 790 12.21 3.95 -21.18
C GLY A 790 13.32 3.07 -21.77
N ILE A 791 14.53 3.63 -21.91
CA ILE A 791 15.75 2.89 -21.56
C ILE A 791 15.63 2.47 -20.09
N ARG A 792 16.13 1.28 -19.73
CA ARG A 792 16.12 0.81 -18.33
C ARG A 792 17.55 0.52 -17.87
N THR A 793 17.89 1.04 -16.69
CA THR A 793 19.21 0.93 -16.10
C THR A 793 19.27 -0.23 -15.10
N ASN A 794 20.44 -0.83 -14.95
CA ASN A 794 20.74 -1.82 -13.91
C ASN A 794 21.17 -1.13 -12.60
N SER A 795 21.34 0.20 -12.60
CA SER A 795 21.49 1.06 -11.42
C SER A 795 20.65 2.33 -11.52
N VAL A 796 19.94 2.70 -10.45
CA VAL A 796 19.41 4.06 -10.26
C VAL A 796 20.36 4.96 -9.47
N ILE A 797 21.49 4.40 -9.01
CA ILE A 797 22.50 5.09 -8.19
C ILE A 797 23.58 5.65 -9.11
N ILE A 798 23.90 6.92 -8.88
CA ILE A 798 24.85 7.72 -9.67
C ILE A 798 25.81 8.37 -8.67
N TYR A 799 27.10 8.46 -9.02
CA TYR A 799 28.07 9.23 -8.25
C TYR A 799 28.47 10.49 -9.02
N VAL A 800 28.51 11.64 -8.33
CA VAL A 800 28.95 12.92 -8.92
C VAL A 800 30.17 13.41 -8.16
N SER A 801 31.30 13.52 -8.85
CA SER A 801 32.56 14.05 -8.33
C SER A 801 32.71 15.50 -8.75
N PHE A 802 32.87 16.40 -7.78
CA PHE A 802 32.92 17.84 -7.99
C PHE A 802 34.34 18.39 -7.89
N TYR A 803 34.62 19.44 -8.66
CA TYR A 803 35.93 20.09 -8.76
C TYR A 803 35.78 21.62 -8.76
N ASP A 804 36.81 22.32 -8.27
CA ASP A 804 36.88 23.79 -8.23
C ASP A 804 37.26 24.40 -9.59
N SER A 805 37.36 25.73 -9.65
CA SER A 805 37.80 26.48 -10.85
C SER A 805 39.18 26.03 -11.38
N ASN A 806 40.08 25.61 -10.48
CA ASN A 806 41.40 25.06 -10.79
C ASN A 806 41.35 23.57 -11.19
N LYS A 807 40.16 22.97 -11.26
CA LYS A 807 39.90 21.55 -11.52
C LYS A 807 40.48 20.61 -10.47
N SER A 808 40.71 21.12 -9.25
CA SER A 808 41.08 20.35 -8.06
C SER A 808 39.86 19.66 -7.47
N PHE A 809 40.01 18.41 -7.04
CA PHE A 809 38.91 17.61 -6.50
C PHE A 809 38.40 18.14 -5.14
N ILE A 810 37.08 18.35 -5.05
CA ILE A 810 36.40 18.78 -3.83
C ILE A 810 35.85 17.57 -3.06
N LYS A 811 34.90 16.84 -3.66
CA LYS A 811 34.24 15.67 -3.06
C LYS A 811 33.46 14.85 -4.09
N THR A 812 33.20 13.59 -3.78
CA THR A 812 32.21 12.75 -4.49
C THR A 812 30.93 12.63 -3.67
N VAL A 813 29.77 12.72 -4.32
CA VAL A 813 28.44 12.59 -3.72
C VAL A 813 27.71 11.40 -4.33
N THR A 814 27.18 10.52 -3.49
CA THR A 814 26.25 9.46 -3.92
C THR A 814 24.84 10.04 -4.08
N GLY A 815 24.34 10.01 -5.30
CA GLY A 815 22.99 10.42 -5.66
C GLY A 815 22.13 9.27 -6.15
N CYS A 816 20.92 9.63 -6.59
CA CYS A 816 19.99 8.76 -7.27
C CYS A 816 19.50 9.50 -8.53
N GLN A 817 19.18 8.76 -9.59
CA GLN A 817 18.58 9.30 -10.81
C GLN A 817 17.43 10.27 -10.45
N PHE A 818 17.43 11.44 -11.10
CA PHE A 818 16.49 12.55 -10.95
C PHE A 818 16.29 13.11 -9.53
N ARG A 819 17.02 12.66 -8.50
CA ARG A 819 16.97 13.25 -7.15
C ARG A 819 17.92 14.45 -7.01
N LYS A 820 17.50 15.47 -6.23
CA LYS A 820 18.26 16.71 -5.98
C LYS A 820 19.64 16.39 -5.40
N MET A 821 20.71 16.78 -6.09
CA MET A 821 22.08 16.66 -5.62
C MET A 821 22.68 18.06 -5.42
N LEU A 822 22.94 18.45 -4.17
CA LEU A 822 23.56 19.74 -3.88
C LEU A 822 24.96 19.84 -4.47
N ILE A 823 25.20 20.93 -5.18
CA ILE A 823 26.52 21.34 -5.67
C ILE A 823 27.30 21.88 -4.46
N PRO A 824 28.53 21.41 -4.18
CA PRO A 824 29.35 22.00 -3.13
C PRO A 824 29.72 23.45 -3.45
N THR A 825 29.77 24.30 -2.43
CA THR A 825 30.34 25.66 -2.51
C THR A 825 31.72 25.63 -3.18
N ASN A 826 31.96 26.59 -4.07
CA ASN A 826 33.16 26.70 -4.93
C ASN A 826 33.32 25.61 -6.01
N ALA A 827 32.34 24.73 -6.24
CA ALA A 827 32.37 23.85 -7.40
C ALA A 827 31.94 24.58 -8.68
N GLU A 828 32.70 24.32 -9.74
CA GLU A 828 32.45 24.82 -11.10
C GLU A 828 32.43 23.69 -12.13
N PHE A 829 33.10 22.57 -11.86
CA PHE A 829 33.08 21.40 -12.73
C PHE A 829 32.62 20.13 -11.99
N ALA A 830 32.10 19.17 -12.75
CA ALA A 830 31.81 17.83 -12.26
C ALA A 830 32.26 16.72 -13.23
N ARG A 831 32.30 15.50 -12.72
CA ARG A 831 32.34 14.25 -13.49
C ARG A 831 31.33 13.27 -12.90
N VAL A 832 30.65 12.53 -13.76
CA VAL A 832 29.57 11.62 -13.37
C VAL A 832 30.01 10.18 -13.60
N THR A 833 29.93 9.36 -12.55
CA THR A 833 30.23 7.93 -12.59
C THR A 833 28.94 7.11 -12.49
N VAL A 834 28.73 6.23 -13.46
CA VAL A 834 27.57 5.33 -13.58
C VAL A 834 28.02 3.88 -13.69
N ASN A 835 27.07 2.95 -13.56
CA ASN A 835 27.32 1.52 -13.77
C ASN A 835 27.65 1.25 -15.24
N GLU A 836 28.69 0.45 -15.50
CA GLU A 836 29.19 0.18 -16.85
C GLU A 836 28.08 -0.42 -17.74
N THR A 837 27.31 -1.37 -17.20
CA THR A 837 26.25 -2.08 -17.93
C THR A 837 25.03 -1.22 -18.27
N ASP A 838 25.03 0.06 -17.88
CA ASP A 838 23.95 1.01 -18.16
C ASP A 838 24.29 1.91 -19.37
N ILE A 839 25.51 1.82 -19.90
CA ILE A 839 25.96 2.50 -21.11
C ILE A 839 25.84 1.54 -22.29
N VAL A 840 24.68 1.56 -22.96
CA VAL A 840 24.33 0.57 -24.01
C VAL A 840 24.78 1.04 -25.40
N ASP A 841 26.10 0.98 -25.62
CA ASP A 841 26.82 1.15 -26.89
C ASP A 841 26.68 2.50 -27.64
N ASN A 842 27.57 2.73 -28.62
CA ASN A 842 27.83 4.06 -29.20
C ASN A 842 26.92 4.46 -30.37
N ASP A 843 26.13 3.55 -30.93
CA ASP A 843 25.46 3.75 -32.23
C ASP A 843 24.10 4.49 -32.18
N GLY A 844 23.88 5.25 -31.10
CA GLY A 844 22.96 6.38 -31.08
C GLY A 844 21.66 6.20 -30.28
N ILE A 845 21.31 7.23 -29.50
CA ILE A 845 20.04 7.41 -28.75
C ILE A 845 19.92 6.34 -27.61
N GLU A 846 20.23 6.61 -26.33
CA GLU A 846 20.31 7.86 -25.55
C GLU A 846 21.48 7.77 -24.52
N GLY A 847 22.01 8.90 -24.02
CA GLY A 847 23.15 8.93 -23.07
C GLY A 847 22.78 9.34 -21.63
N VAL A 848 23.76 9.59 -20.76
CA VAL A 848 23.51 10.23 -19.44
C VAL A 848 23.46 11.75 -19.60
N TYR A 849 22.59 12.44 -18.86
CA TYR A 849 22.40 13.90 -18.95
C TYR A 849 22.38 14.56 -17.57
N ILE A 850 22.77 15.84 -17.53
CA ILE A 850 22.43 16.78 -16.45
C ILE A 850 21.18 17.56 -16.88
N TYR A 851 20.21 17.69 -15.97
CA TYR A 851 18.90 18.26 -16.23
C TYR A 851 18.69 19.54 -15.41
N PRO A 852 18.66 20.74 -16.03
CA PRO A 852 18.20 21.95 -15.36
C PRO A 852 16.69 21.85 -15.14
N ARG A 853 16.29 21.87 -13.86
CA ARG A 853 14.89 21.74 -13.42
C ARG A 853 14.64 22.57 -12.17
N LYS A 854 13.48 23.22 -12.11
CA LYS A 854 12.88 23.75 -10.87
C LYS A 854 11.58 22.98 -10.68
N LEU A 855 11.66 21.88 -9.94
CA LEU A 855 10.52 21.00 -9.68
C LEU A 855 9.53 21.71 -8.74
N GLY A 856 8.24 21.37 -8.83
CA GLY A 856 7.28 21.74 -7.78
C GLY A 856 7.54 20.92 -6.52
N ASP A 857 7.58 21.54 -5.33
CA ASP A 857 7.90 20.84 -4.06
C ASP A 857 6.88 21.13 -2.94
N TYR A 858 6.62 20.11 -2.12
CA TYR A 858 5.69 20.14 -0.97
C TYR A 858 4.24 20.56 -1.28
N HIS A 859 3.78 20.33 -2.51
CA HIS A 859 2.40 20.62 -2.94
C HIS A 859 1.36 19.81 -2.16
N GLN A 860 0.18 20.38 -1.91
CA GLN A 860 -0.88 19.70 -1.15
C GLN A 860 -2.25 19.89 -1.81
N ILE A 861 -2.84 18.79 -2.27
CA ILE A 861 -4.19 18.70 -2.84
C ILE A 861 -5.07 18.03 -1.78
N LYS A 862 -6.01 18.76 -1.18
CA LYS A 862 -6.70 18.33 0.05
C LYS A 862 -8.20 18.56 0.05
N ASN A 863 -8.94 17.54 0.49
CA ASN A 863 -10.39 17.61 0.70
C ASN A 863 -11.13 18.06 -0.58
N ILE A 864 -10.68 17.58 -1.75
CA ILE A 864 -11.21 17.97 -3.06
C ILE A 864 -12.30 17.00 -3.51
N SER A 865 -13.39 17.54 -4.07
CA SER A 865 -14.40 16.75 -4.79
C SER A 865 -14.22 16.97 -6.30
N PHE A 866 -13.86 15.92 -7.04
CA PHE A 866 -13.86 15.93 -8.50
C PHE A 866 -15.14 15.32 -9.04
N GLU A 867 -15.82 16.05 -9.94
CA GLU A 867 -17.16 15.72 -10.42
C GLU A 867 -17.24 15.91 -11.95
N ASN A 868 -17.56 14.85 -12.71
CA ASN A 868 -17.83 14.92 -14.14
C ASN A 868 -16.67 15.47 -15.02
N THR A 869 -15.45 14.90 -14.89
CA THR A 869 -14.29 15.29 -15.72
C THR A 869 -14.21 14.49 -17.04
N ARG A 870 -13.86 15.14 -18.16
CA ARG A 870 -13.76 14.48 -19.49
C ARG A 870 -12.50 13.62 -19.60
N THR A 871 -11.35 14.20 -19.25
CA THR A 871 -10.07 13.48 -19.04
C THR A 871 -9.85 13.26 -17.55
N CYS A 872 -8.63 12.86 -17.14
CA CYS A 872 -8.34 12.59 -15.74
C CYS A 872 -8.42 13.87 -14.87
N ALA A 873 -8.81 13.67 -13.61
CA ALA A 873 -8.92 14.73 -12.61
C ALA A 873 -7.55 15.20 -12.09
N LEU A 874 -6.55 14.31 -12.11
CA LEU A 874 -5.18 14.59 -11.71
C LEU A 874 -4.22 14.01 -12.74
N ALA A 875 -3.35 14.86 -13.32
CA ALA A 875 -2.16 14.45 -14.07
C ALA A 875 -0.90 15.18 -13.55
N PRO A 876 -0.50 14.97 -12.28
CA PRO A 876 0.70 15.59 -11.73
C PRO A 876 1.96 14.98 -12.35
N THR A 877 2.83 15.81 -12.90
CA THR A 877 4.16 15.41 -13.39
C THR A 877 5.25 15.99 -12.49
N THR A 878 6.50 15.50 -12.63
CA THR A 878 7.75 16.24 -12.35
C THR A 878 7.77 17.05 -11.03
N CYS A 879 7.24 16.45 -9.96
CA CYS A 879 7.09 17.08 -8.65
C CYS A 879 7.74 16.26 -7.55
N ASN A 880 8.00 16.93 -6.42
CA ASN A 880 8.60 16.40 -5.22
C ASN A 880 7.63 16.59 -4.03
N ASN A 881 7.58 15.64 -3.10
CA ASN A 881 6.78 15.67 -1.88
C ASN A 881 5.27 16.00 -2.06
N LEU A 882 4.66 15.59 -3.17
CA LEU A 882 3.24 15.84 -3.46
C LEU A 882 2.31 15.06 -2.50
N LEU A 883 1.48 15.76 -1.72
CA LEU A 883 0.40 15.16 -0.94
C LEU A 883 -0.95 15.26 -1.67
N ILE A 884 -1.63 14.13 -1.85
CA ILE A 884 -3.02 14.05 -2.33
C ILE A 884 -3.85 13.38 -1.23
N GLU A 885 -4.65 14.15 -0.49
CA GLU A 885 -5.36 13.69 0.71
C GLU A 885 -6.88 13.97 0.71
N ASN A 886 -7.67 12.96 1.11
CA ASN A 886 -9.13 13.04 1.26
C ASN A 886 -9.86 13.49 -0.02
N VAL A 887 -9.33 13.11 -1.18
CA VAL A 887 -9.89 13.44 -2.50
C VAL A 887 -10.96 12.43 -2.90
N THR A 888 -12.06 12.92 -3.45
CA THR A 888 -13.16 12.12 -3.98
C THR A 888 -13.26 12.30 -5.49
N TYR A 889 -13.49 11.21 -6.23
CA TYR A 889 -13.69 11.22 -7.68
C TYR A 889 -15.06 10.64 -8.03
N THR A 890 -15.87 11.40 -8.77
CA THR A 890 -17.21 11.00 -9.22
C THR A 890 -17.32 11.28 -10.72
N ASP A 891 -17.54 10.25 -11.52
CA ASP A 891 -17.64 10.32 -12.98
C ASP A 891 -16.46 11.07 -13.61
N CYS A 892 -15.23 10.62 -13.34
CA CYS A 892 -13.99 11.25 -13.82
C CYS A 892 -13.29 10.39 -14.88
N GLY A 893 -12.75 11.03 -15.92
CA GLY A 893 -12.07 10.36 -17.04
C GLY A 893 -13.03 9.78 -18.07
N ASN A 894 -14.09 10.51 -18.42
CA ASN A 894 -15.26 9.92 -19.09
C ASN A 894 -15.13 9.60 -20.59
N SER A 895 -14.11 10.08 -21.33
CA SER A 895 -13.96 9.75 -22.76
C SER A 895 -12.55 9.30 -23.21
N ILE A 896 -11.54 10.18 -23.11
CA ILE A 896 -10.19 9.92 -23.65
C ILE A 896 -9.37 9.04 -22.70
N THR A 897 -8.89 9.59 -21.57
CA THR A 897 -7.99 8.89 -20.63
C THR A 897 -8.62 7.64 -20.01
N ARG A 898 -9.96 7.60 -19.87
CA ARG A 898 -10.72 6.47 -19.30
C ARG A 898 -10.32 6.09 -17.87
N LEU A 899 -9.72 7.03 -17.14
CA LEU A 899 -9.28 6.87 -15.74
C LEU A 899 -9.24 8.23 -14.99
N PRO A 900 -9.57 8.27 -13.68
CA PRO A 900 -9.53 9.50 -12.87
C PRO A 900 -8.15 10.07 -12.52
N VAL A 901 -7.10 9.26 -12.36
CA VAL A 901 -5.78 9.72 -11.86
C VAL A 901 -4.64 9.12 -12.67
N ASP A 902 -3.79 9.98 -13.20
CA ASP A 902 -2.83 9.67 -14.24
C ASP A 902 -1.41 10.09 -13.84
N PHE A 903 -0.48 9.14 -13.88
CA PHE A 903 0.97 9.39 -13.83
C PHE A 903 1.66 8.65 -15.01
N GLU A 904 1.02 8.55 -16.19
CA GLU A 904 1.51 7.73 -17.32
C GLU A 904 2.76 8.30 -18.00
N ASP A 905 2.83 9.61 -18.24
CA ASP A 905 3.66 10.29 -19.27
C ASP A 905 5.20 10.22 -19.14
N GLY A 906 5.73 9.25 -18.40
CA GLY A 906 7.15 8.88 -18.47
C GLY A 906 8.10 9.81 -17.72
N TRP A 907 7.57 10.73 -16.93
CA TRP A 907 8.34 11.63 -16.07
C TRP A 907 8.87 10.90 -14.83
N ASP A 908 9.90 10.07 -15.03
CA ASP A 908 10.71 9.41 -13.98
C ASP A 908 11.34 10.43 -12.98
N GLU A 909 11.26 11.74 -13.27
CA GLU A 909 11.56 12.85 -12.35
C GLU A 909 10.57 12.97 -11.16
N THR A 910 9.42 12.29 -11.19
CA THR A 910 8.38 12.37 -10.15
C THR A 910 8.80 11.66 -8.85
N GLN A 911 8.64 12.32 -7.71
CA GLN A 911 9.27 11.94 -6.42
C GLN A 911 8.36 12.14 -5.21
N ASP A 912 8.44 11.20 -4.27
CA ASP A 912 7.88 11.31 -2.91
C ASP A 912 6.38 11.66 -2.89
N VAL A 913 5.61 10.97 -3.73
CA VAL A 913 4.14 11.11 -3.83
C VAL A 913 3.45 10.41 -2.67
N TYR A 914 2.55 11.11 -1.97
CA TYR A 914 1.79 10.59 -0.83
C TYR A 914 0.28 10.67 -1.11
N TYR A 915 -0.32 9.55 -1.51
CA TYR A 915 -1.71 9.46 -1.96
C TYR A 915 -2.56 8.74 -0.90
N ARG A 916 -3.36 9.48 -0.11
CA ARG A 916 -4.01 8.92 1.10
C ARG A 916 -5.48 9.28 1.34
N ASN A 917 -6.24 8.32 1.84
CA ASN A 917 -7.66 8.43 2.21
C ASN A 917 -8.63 8.74 1.03
N ASN A 918 -8.19 8.52 -0.21
CA ASN A 918 -8.93 8.94 -1.42
C ASN A 918 -10.00 7.90 -1.81
N GLU A 919 -11.06 8.33 -2.51
CA GLU A 919 -12.24 7.50 -2.81
C GLU A 919 -12.79 7.75 -4.21
N VAL A 920 -13.04 6.68 -4.98
CA VAL A 920 -13.77 6.73 -6.25
C VAL A 920 -15.22 6.33 -5.99
N ILE A 921 -16.21 7.13 -6.36
CA ILE A 921 -17.62 6.85 -6.06
C ILE A 921 -18.33 6.12 -7.21
N SER A 922 -18.02 6.50 -8.44
CA SER A 922 -18.55 5.88 -9.65
C SER A 922 -17.42 5.59 -10.64
N LYS A 923 -17.59 4.52 -11.41
CA LYS A 923 -16.72 4.17 -12.54
C LYS A 923 -17.53 4.33 -13.81
N THR A 924 -17.01 5.05 -14.80
CA THR A 924 -17.34 4.74 -16.18
C THR A 924 -16.89 3.31 -16.49
N GLU A 925 -17.63 2.57 -17.33
CA GLU A 925 -17.36 1.15 -17.58
C GLU A 925 -16.16 0.99 -18.54
N THR A 926 -14.95 1.15 -18.00
CA THR A 926 -13.69 1.17 -18.75
C THR A 926 -12.69 0.13 -18.21
N ASN A 927 -11.97 -0.51 -19.13
CA ASN A 927 -11.04 -1.61 -18.82
C ASN A 927 -9.65 -1.14 -18.33
N THR A 928 -9.49 0.15 -18.05
CA THR A 928 -8.22 0.88 -17.88
C THR A 928 -7.80 1.10 -16.42
N GLY A 929 -8.66 0.78 -15.44
CA GLY A 929 -8.37 0.97 -14.01
C GLY A 929 -8.93 2.26 -13.43
N THR A 930 -8.37 2.77 -12.34
CA THR A 930 -8.73 4.10 -11.79
C THR A 930 -7.53 4.97 -11.45
N VAL A 931 -6.35 4.37 -11.25
CA VAL A 931 -5.06 5.05 -11.17
C VAL A 931 -4.10 4.30 -12.09
N ILE A 932 -3.36 5.01 -12.93
CA ILE A 932 -2.16 4.46 -13.59
C ILE A 932 -0.92 5.17 -13.04
N ASP A 933 0.06 4.40 -12.58
CA ASP A 933 1.31 4.91 -12.03
C ASP A 933 2.50 4.15 -12.64
N ASN A 934 3.38 4.88 -13.31
CA ASN A 934 4.11 4.35 -14.44
C ASN A 934 5.63 4.49 -14.32
N ALA A 935 6.12 5.37 -13.45
CA ALA A 935 7.50 5.89 -13.35
C ALA A 935 7.71 6.66 -12.03
N GLY A 936 8.96 6.83 -11.56
CA GLY A 936 9.29 7.70 -10.42
C GLY A 936 9.75 7.01 -9.12
N PHE A 937 9.79 7.77 -8.02
CA PHE A 937 10.44 7.35 -6.76
C PHE A 937 9.56 7.53 -5.51
N ASN A 938 9.48 6.49 -4.68
CA ASN A 938 8.84 6.49 -3.35
C ASN A 938 7.36 6.95 -3.36
N HIS A 939 6.55 6.39 -4.27
CA HIS A 939 5.10 6.65 -4.31
C HIS A 939 4.37 5.81 -3.23
N VAL A 940 3.51 6.44 -2.43
CA VAL A 940 2.90 5.85 -1.23
C VAL A 940 1.37 5.98 -1.26
N TYR A 941 0.69 4.86 -1.49
CA TYR A 941 -0.77 4.73 -1.49
C TYR A 941 -1.26 4.21 -0.13
N GLU A 942 -2.16 4.94 0.53
CA GLU A 942 -2.63 4.61 1.88
C GLU A 942 -4.14 4.79 2.11
N ASN A 943 -4.83 3.73 2.55
CA ASN A 943 -6.19 3.80 3.10
C ASN A 943 -7.26 4.36 2.11
N CYS A 944 -7.10 4.11 0.81
CA CYS A 944 -8.05 4.52 -0.25
C CYS A 944 -9.15 3.46 -0.48
N LYS A 945 -10.25 3.84 -1.16
CA LYS A 945 -11.45 2.99 -1.42
C LYS A 945 -11.89 2.99 -2.89
N ASN A 946 -12.45 1.87 -3.36
CA ASN A 946 -12.89 1.63 -4.74
C ASN A 946 -11.82 1.79 -5.85
N HIS A 947 -10.52 1.82 -5.49
CA HIS A 947 -9.42 2.05 -6.42
C HIS A 947 -8.99 0.78 -7.16
N GLN A 948 -8.78 0.88 -8.46
CA GLN A 948 -8.01 -0.08 -9.25
C GLN A 948 -6.65 0.56 -9.55
N LEU A 949 -5.63 0.13 -8.83
CA LEU A 949 -4.28 0.69 -8.90
C LEU A 949 -3.45 -0.09 -9.94
N GLY A 950 -3.23 0.51 -11.11
CA GLY A 950 -2.33 0.01 -12.15
C GLY A 950 -0.91 0.52 -11.95
N PHE A 951 0.06 -0.40 -11.84
CA PHE A 951 1.48 -0.08 -11.61
C PHE A 951 2.39 -0.70 -12.67
N ASN A 952 3.40 0.06 -13.10
CA ASN A 952 4.46 -0.41 -14.00
C ASN A 952 5.80 -0.55 -13.24
N ALA A 953 6.66 -1.47 -13.68
CA ALA A 953 7.93 -1.81 -13.02
C ALA A 953 9.05 -0.75 -13.08
N ARG A 954 8.74 0.53 -13.28
CA ARG A 954 9.73 1.63 -13.18
C ARG A 954 9.75 2.32 -11.81
N ILE A 955 8.68 2.22 -11.02
CA ILE A 955 8.59 2.88 -9.72
C ILE A 955 9.59 2.26 -8.73
N SER A 956 10.51 3.06 -8.20
CA SER A 956 11.49 2.60 -7.21
C SER A 956 11.08 3.07 -5.80
N GLY A 957 10.71 2.13 -4.93
CA GLY A 957 10.25 2.42 -3.56
C GLY A 957 8.73 2.51 -3.38
N LEU A 958 7.93 1.93 -4.30
CA LEU A 958 6.47 1.89 -4.21
C LEU A 958 5.98 1.35 -2.85
N VAL A 959 4.97 1.96 -2.25
CA VAL A 959 4.29 1.48 -1.03
C VAL A 959 2.78 1.49 -1.23
N VAL A 960 2.11 0.37 -0.94
CA VAL A 960 0.63 0.29 -0.97
C VAL A 960 0.15 -0.34 0.33
N ARG A 961 -0.43 0.45 1.24
CA ARG A 961 -0.72 -0.02 2.61
C ARG A 961 -2.06 0.42 3.18
N ASN A 962 -2.53 -0.30 4.20
CA ASN A 962 -3.80 -0.05 4.87
C ASN A 962 -5.03 0.05 3.94
N MET A 963 -4.97 -0.48 2.71
CA MET A 963 -6.07 -0.54 1.74
C MET A 963 -7.11 -1.55 2.20
N ASN A 964 -8.05 -1.13 3.07
CA ASN A 964 -9.00 -2.00 3.78
C ASN A 964 -10.40 -1.92 3.16
N ASP A 965 -10.50 -2.09 1.83
CA ASP A 965 -11.77 -2.15 1.11
C ASP A 965 -11.74 -3.25 0.03
N GLU A 966 -12.77 -4.09 0.01
CA GLU A 966 -12.88 -5.28 -0.87
C GLU A 966 -13.21 -4.91 -2.32
N SER A 967 -13.51 -3.64 -2.58
CA SER A 967 -13.62 -3.03 -3.91
C SER A 967 -12.27 -2.71 -4.56
N ASN A 968 -11.19 -2.64 -3.77
CA ASN A 968 -9.87 -2.24 -4.26
C ASN A 968 -9.22 -3.39 -5.02
N THR A 969 -8.55 -3.08 -6.14
CA THR A 969 -7.64 -4.02 -6.82
C THR A 969 -6.25 -3.39 -6.98
N VAL A 970 -5.23 -4.24 -6.98
CA VAL A 970 -3.86 -3.88 -7.33
C VAL A 970 -3.46 -4.71 -8.54
N LEU A 971 -3.02 -4.04 -9.60
CA LEU A 971 -2.64 -4.64 -10.87
C LEU A 971 -1.23 -4.16 -11.21
N CYS A 972 -0.25 -5.05 -11.17
CA CYS A 972 1.13 -4.71 -11.53
C CYS A 972 1.51 -5.41 -12.84
N ASP A 973 1.83 -4.64 -13.89
CA ASP A 973 2.52 -5.17 -15.08
C ASP A 973 4.03 -5.04 -14.84
N LEU A 974 4.71 -6.19 -14.75
CA LEU A 974 6.14 -6.22 -14.48
C LEU A 974 7.00 -5.95 -15.72
N GLY A 975 6.44 -6.07 -16.92
CA GLY A 975 7.14 -5.91 -18.20
C GLY A 975 8.36 -6.81 -18.39
N ASP A 976 9.13 -6.53 -19.45
CA ASP A 976 10.11 -7.48 -20.01
C ASP A 976 11.58 -7.06 -19.96
N LYS A 977 11.90 -5.87 -19.44
CA LYS A 977 13.29 -5.38 -19.32
C LYS A 977 13.66 -5.05 -17.87
N LYS A 978 14.93 -5.30 -17.50
CA LYS A 978 15.47 -5.19 -16.14
C LYS A 978 15.26 -3.78 -15.54
N SER A 979 14.94 -3.69 -14.27
CA SER A 979 14.93 -2.44 -13.50
C SER A 979 15.09 -2.72 -12.02
N ASN A 980 15.75 -1.82 -11.28
CA ASN A 980 15.87 -1.90 -9.81
C ASN A 980 14.62 -1.33 -9.12
N SER A 981 13.44 -1.67 -9.63
CA SER A 981 12.17 -1.40 -8.95
C SER A 981 11.97 -2.41 -7.83
N TYR A 982 11.46 -1.90 -6.72
CA TYR A 982 11.11 -2.69 -5.56
C TYR A 982 9.99 -1.93 -4.83
N GLY A 983 9.09 -2.65 -4.18
CA GLY A 983 7.93 -2.06 -3.52
C GLY A 983 7.44 -2.89 -2.35
N ARG A 984 6.70 -2.27 -1.44
CA ARG A 984 6.22 -2.85 -0.17
C ARG A 984 4.71 -2.69 -0.06
N ILE A 985 3.99 -3.80 -0.24
CA ILE A 985 2.53 -3.82 -0.20
C ILE A 985 2.09 -4.57 1.08
N TYR A 986 1.45 -3.90 2.05
CA TYR A 986 1.24 -4.46 3.41
C TYR A 986 0.05 -3.90 4.22
N ASP A 987 -0.44 -4.67 5.21
CA ASP A 987 -1.57 -4.30 6.10
C ASP A 987 -2.91 -4.06 5.34
N ASN A 988 -3.03 -4.63 4.14
CA ASN A 988 -4.19 -4.50 3.25
C ASN A 988 -5.29 -5.54 3.53
N ASN A 989 -6.45 -5.28 2.93
CA ASN A 989 -7.59 -6.17 2.78
C ASN A 989 -8.31 -5.75 1.49
N CYS A 990 -7.66 -5.97 0.34
CA CYS A 990 -8.19 -5.65 -0.99
C CYS A 990 -9.17 -6.74 -1.47
N GLY A 991 -9.82 -6.48 -2.61
CA GLY A 991 -10.61 -7.48 -3.32
C GLY A 991 -9.74 -8.46 -4.10
N PHE A 992 -8.67 -7.98 -4.73
CA PHE A 992 -7.75 -8.77 -5.54
C PHE A 992 -6.38 -8.09 -5.73
N ILE A 993 -5.31 -8.89 -5.92
CA ILE A 993 -3.95 -8.44 -6.23
C ILE A 993 -3.37 -9.33 -7.35
N ASN A 994 -2.91 -8.72 -8.45
CA ASN A 994 -2.31 -9.39 -9.62
C ASN A 994 -0.86 -8.93 -9.88
N PHE A 995 0.00 -9.85 -10.32
CA PHE A 995 1.38 -9.58 -10.72
C PHE A 995 1.67 -10.23 -12.08
N ILE A 996 1.09 -9.65 -13.13
CA ILE A 996 1.24 -10.13 -14.51
C ILE A 996 2.67 -9.86 -14.97
N LYS A 997 3.24 -10.86 -15.63
CA LYS A 997 4.54 -10.78 -16.28
C LYS A 997 4.46 -11.32 -17.71
N LYS A 998 5.22 -10.74 -18.64
CA LYS A 998 5.27 -11.18 -20.03
C LYS A 998 6.47 -12.08 -20.39
N ASP A 999 7.71 -11.87 -19.89
CA ASP A 999 8.76 -12.89 -20.14
C ASP A 999 9.93 -13.11 -19.12
N LYS A 1000 10.25 -14.40 -18.90
CA LYS A 1000 11.41 -15.10 -18.26
C LYS A 1000 12.13 -14.56 -17.01
N ASP A 1001 12.87 -13.44 -17.05
CA ASP A 1001 13.91 -13.12 -16.03
C ASP A 1001 13.37 -12.60 -14.67
N GLY A 1002 13.66 -13.31 -13.57
CA GLY A 1002 12.96 -13.13 -12.30
C GLY A 1002 13.36 -11.88 -11.50
N VAL A 1003 12.45 -10.93 -11.37
CA VAL A 1003 12.53 -9.81 -10.41
C VAL A 1003 11.78 -10.19 -9.14
N ALA A 1004 12.46 -10.11 -7.98
CA ALA A 1004 11.84 -10.42 -6.69
C ALA A 1004 11.26 -9.16 -6.05
N ILE A 1005 9.92 -9.07 -6.04
CA ILE A 1005 9.22 -8.02 -5.32
C ILE A 1005 9.39 -8.25 -3.80
N PRO A 1006 9.78 -7.22 -3.01
CA PRO A 1006 9.91 -7.34 -1.56
C PRO A 1006 8.62 -7.80 -0.90
N ASP A 1007 8.80 -8.60 0.16
CA ASP A 1007 7.74 -9.37 0.84
C ASP A 1007 6.42 -8.62 1.00
N ILE A 1008 5.47 -8.93 0.12
CA ILE A 1008 4.11 -8.40 0.20
C ILE A 1008 3.40 -9.10 1.37
N ASN A 1009 2.97 -8.31 2.36
CA ASN A 1009 2.29 -8.78 3.56
C ASN A 1009 0.77 -8.60 3.39
N ILE A 1010 0.18 -9.52 2.63
CA ILE A 1010 -1.26 -9.64 2.32
C ILE A 1010 -2.01 -10.07 3.61
N LEU A 1011 -2.50 -9.10 4.38
CA LEU A 1011 -2.89 -9.26 5.80
C LEU A 1011 -4.42 -9.20 6.06
N GLY A 1012 -5.20 -9.62 5.07
CA GLY A 1012 -6.66 -9.53 5.05
C GLY A 1012 -7.41 -10.85 4.82
N GLU A 1013 -8.62 -10.72 4.27
CA GLU A 1013 -9.37 -11.82 3.64
C GLU A 1013 -9.24 -11.69 2.11
N GLU A 1014 -8.07 -12.06 1.59
CA GLU A 1014 -7.61 -11.61 0.27
C GLU A 1014 -7.63 -12.72 -0.79
N LYS A 1015 -8.07 -12.38 -2.00
CA LYS A 1015 -8.13 -13.27 -3.18
C LYS A 1015 -6.92 -12.99 -4.07
N LEU A 1016 -6.29 -14.04 -4.61
CA LEU A 1016 -5.09 -13.95 -5.44
C LEU A 1016 -5.22 -14.85 -6.67
N ALA A 1017 -4.53 -14.49 -7.75
CA ALA A 1017 -4.20 -15.35 -8.89
C ALA A 1017 -3.02 -14.70 -9.64
N GLU A 1018 -2.38 -15.43 -10.55
CA GLU A 1018 -1.36 -14.91 -11.48
C GLU A 1018 -0.21 -14.17 -10.76
N LEU A 1019 0.54 -14.95 -9.96
CA LEU A 1019 1.71 -14.48 -9.22
C LEU A 1019 2.99 -15.07 -9.84
N VAL A 1020 3.90 -14.21 -10.28
CA VAL A 1020 5.11 -14.62 -11.02
C VAL A 1020 6.36 -13.99 -10.41
N ASN A 1021 7.31 -14.82 -9.93
CA ASN A 1021 8.55 -14.45 -9.21
C ASN A 1021 8.39 -13.71 -7.85
N VAL A 1022 7.19 -13.69 -7.27
CA VAL A 1022 6.89 -12.93 -6.03
C VAL A 1022 7.33 -13.68 -4.76
N LYS A 1023 7.74 -12.95 -3.70
CA LYS A 1023 7.79 -13.47 -2.32
C LYS A 1023 6.62 -12.91 -1.49
N VAL A 1024 5.97 -13.78 -0.73
CA VAL A 1024 4.73 -13.50 -0.01
C VAL A 1024 4.87 -13.98 1.43
N LYS A 1025 4.69 -13.10 2.43
CA LYS A 1025 5.02 -13.43 3.84
C LYS A 1025 4.01 -13.04 4.88
N ASN A 1026 3.89 -13.89 5.91
CA ASN A 1026 3.00 -13.74 7.07
C ASN A 1026 1.51 -13.51 6.70
N CYS A 1027 1.13 -13.85 5.46
CA CYS A 1027 -0.16 -13.50 4.87
C CYS A 1027 -1.31 -14.35 5.42
N THR A 1028 -2.54 -13.89 5.21
CA THR A 1028 -3.73 -14.75 5.24
C THR A 1028 -4.37 -14.74 3.85
N ILE A 1029 -4.46 -15.91 3.23
CA ILE A 1029 -4.88 -16.09 1.83
C ILE A 1029 -6.17 -16.90 1.80
N LYS A 1030 -7.14 -16.43 1.01
CA LYS A 1030 -8.49 -16.99 0.91
C LYS A 1030 -8.89 -17.27 -0.54
N ASN A 1031 -9.88 -18.14 -0.72
CA ASN A 1031 -10.47 -18.35 -2.04
C ASN A 1031 -11.50 -17.25 -2.37
N GLY A 1032 -11.68 -16.95 -3.66
CA GLY A 1032 -12.78 -16.14 -4.15
C GLY A 1032 -14.06 -16.98 -4.28
N GLU A 1033 -15.20 -16.45 -3.81
CA GLU A 1033 -16.49 -17.18 -3.84
C GLU A 1033 -17.06 -17.41 -5.26
N GLN A 1034 -16.45 -16.83 -6.30
CA GLN A 1034 -17.07 -16.74 -7.64
C GLN A 1034 -16.90 -17.95 -8.55
N ASP A 1035 -15.95 -18.86 -8.28
CA ASP A 1035 -15.87 -20.12 -9.01
C ASP A 1035 -15.41 -21.27 -8.10
N LYS A 1036 -16.09 -22.41 -8.19
CA LYS A 1036 -15.72 -23.65 -7.49
C LYS A 1036 -14.48 -24.31 -8.11
N ASN A 1037 -14.14 -23.91 -9.34
CA ASN A 1037 -12.94 -24.32 -10.06
C ASN A 1037 -11.81 -23.26 -9.99
N ALA A 1038 -12.00 -22.14 -9.28
CA ALA A 1038 -10.95 -21.13 -9.12
C ALA A 1038 -9.75 -21.72 -8.35
N HIS A 1039 -8.64 -21.91 -9.06
CA HIS A 1039 -7.35 -22.15 -8.43
C HIS A 1039 -6.93 -20.87 -7.70
N CYS A 1040 -6.76 -20.93 -6.38
CA CYS A 1040 -6.42 -19.76 -5.56
C CYS A 1040 -5.04 -19.14 -5.91
N LEU A 1041 -4.29 -19.80 -6.80
CA LEU A 1041 -2.96 -19.45 -7.30
C LEU A 1041 -2.81 -19.87 -8.77
N GLY A 1042 -3.77 -19.48 -9.62
CA GLY A 1042 -3.74 -19.75 -11.07
C GLY A 1042 -2.41 -19.35 -11.72
N TYR A 1043 -1.84 -20.26 -12.53
CA TYR A 1043 -0.57 -20.13 -13.27
C TYR A 1043 0.57 -19.40 -12.53
N SER A 1044 0.73 -19.71 -11.24
CA SER A 1044 1.85 -19.17 -10.46
C SER A 1044 3.19 -19.79 -10.89
N GLU A 1045 4.23 -18.97 -11.01
CA GLU A 1045 5.60 -19.41 -11.35
C GLU A 1045 6.63 -18.83 -10.39
N LYS A 1046 7.54 -19.68 -9.88
CA LYS A 1046 8.70 -19.30 -9.05
C LYS A 1046 8.33 -18.52 -7.78
N VAL A 1047 7.11 -18.71 -7.25
CA VAL A 1047 6.61 -17.99 -6.07
C VAL A 1047 7.07 -18.67 -4.78
N THR A 1048 7.43 -17.87 -3.76
CA THR A 1048 7.78 -18.38 -2.41
C THR A 1048 6.88 -17.78 -1.33
N TYR A 1049 6.25 -18.64 -0.53
CA TYR A 1049 5.48 -18.29 0.65
C TYR A 1049 6.28 -18.59 1.93
N ASP A 1050 6.31 -17.66 2.90
CA ASP A 1050 6.96 -17.89 4.20
C ASP A 1050 6.09 -17.39 5.36
N GLY A 1051 5.73 -18.28 6.28
CA GLY A 1051 4.85 -17.98 7.44
C GLY A 1051 3.37 -17.71 7.10
N CYS A 1052 2.95 -17.92 5.85
CA CYS A 1052 1.58 -17.64 5.38
C CYS A 1052 0.54 -18.66 5.88
N THR A 1053 -0.71 -18.23 6.02
CA THR A 1053 -1.89 -19.06 6.35
C THR A 1053 -2.85 -19.12 5.17
N PHE A 1054 -3.15 -20.31 4.68
CA PHE A 1054 -4.13 -20.57 3.60
C PHE A 1054 -5.41 -21.18 4.19
N THR A 1055 -6.58 -20.59 3.92
CA THR A 1055 -7.88 -21.19 4.29
C THR A 1055 -8.45 -22.10 3.20
N SER A 1056 -7.82 -22.10 2.02
CA SER A 1056 -8.05 -23.00 0.90
C SER A 1056 -6.75 -22.99 0.10
N PHE A 1057 -6.33 -24.14 -0.42
CA PHE A 1057 -5.10 -24.23 -1.21
C PHE A 1057 -5.29 -25.08 -2.46
N SER A 1058 -5.09 -24.43 -3.61
CA SER A 1058 -4.95 -25.02 -4.94
C SER A 1058 -4.01 -24.10 -5.74
N GLY A 1059 -2.87 -24.64 -6.20
CA GLY A 1059 -1.79 -23.84 -6.78
C GLY A 1059 -0.71 -24.67 -7.47
N GLN A 1060 0.26 -23.99 -8.08
CA GLN A 1060 1.23 -24.57 -9.02
C GLN A 1060 2.64 -23.98 -8.78
N ASN A 1061 3.69 -24.73 -9.15
CA ASN A 1061 5.10 -24.28 -9.28
C ASN A 1061 5.62 -23.34 -8.16
N ALA A 1062 5.34 -23.68 -6.90
CA ALA A 1062 5.56 -22.81 -5.75
C ALA A 1062 6.28 -23.49 -4.58
N VAL A 1063 6.95 -22.67 -3.77
CA VAL A 1063 7.66 -23.06 -2.54
C VAL A 1063 6.95 -22.49 -1.32
N PHE A 1064 6.80 -23.29 -0.27
CA PHE A 1064 6.14 -22.94 0.99
C PHE A 1064 7.07 -23.22 2.15
N ARG A 1065 7.24 -22.26 3.06
CA ARG A 1065 8.08 -22.37 4.25
C ARG A 1065 7.29 -21.96 5.48
N ASN A 1066 7.31 -22.77 6.53
CA ASN A 1066 6.68 -22.44 7.82
C ASN A 1066 5.17 -22.09 7.72
N CYS A 1067 4.49 -22.51 6.65
CA CYS A 1067 3.11 -22.11 6.37
C CYS A 1067 2.07 -22.95 7.13
N ILE A 1068 0.89 -22.38 7.38
CA ILE A 1068 -0.30 -23.11 7.84
C ILE A 1068 -1.21 -23.30 6.63
N ILE A 1069 -1.59 -24.55 6.33
CA ILE A 1069 -2.32 -24.89 5.11
C ILE A 1069 -3.59 -25.68 5.45
N GLN A 1070 -4.75 -25.13 5.11
CA GLN A 1070 -5.96 -25.91 4.86
C GLN A 1070 -5.96 -26.30 3.37
N PRO A 1071 -5.64 -27.56 3.01
CA PRO A 1071 -5.65 -27.98 1.62
C PRO A 1071 -7.07 -28.00 1.07
N ALA A 1072 -7.22 -27.60 -0.19
CA ALA A 1072 -8.36 -28.00 -1.01
C ALA A 1072 -7.98 -29.23 -1.85
N SER A 1073 -8.96 -29.83 -2.50
CA SER A 1073 -8.89 -31.18 -3.07
C SER A 1073 -7.94 -31.41 -4.25
N TYR A 1074 -7.02 -30.49 -4.61
CA TYR A 1074 -6.16 -30.63 -5.80
C TYR A 1074 -4.78 -29.95 -5.63
N MET A 1075 -3.70 -30.74 -5.61
CA MET A 1075 -2.30 -30.27 -5.57
C MET A 1075 -1.57 -30.56 -6.89
N ASN A 1076 -1.75 -29.66 -7.86
CA ASN A 1076 -1.29 -29.85 -9.23
C ASN A 1076 0.13 -29.27 -9.44
N HIS A 1077 0.91 -29.84 -10.38
CA HIS A 1077 2.28 -29.40 -10.74
C HIS A 1077 3.31 -29.49 -9.58
N LYS A 1078 4.48 -28.86 -9.74
CA LYS A 1078 5.62 -28.98 -8.80
C LYS A 1078 5.41 -28.15 -7.55
N LEU A 1079 5.52 -28.74 -6.36
CA LEU A 1079 5.24 -28.07 -5.09
C LEU A 1079 6.23 -28.51 -4.01
N TYR A 1080 6.81 -27.55 -3.27
CA TYR A 1080 7.82 -27.83 -2.25
C TYR A 1080 7.44 -27.20 -0.91
N PHE A 1081 7.14 -28.02 0.10
CA PHE A 1081 6.73 -27.60 1.43
C PHE A 1081 7.84 -27.90 2.44
N TYR A 1082 8.23 -26.90 3.23
CA TYR A 1082 9.28 -27.00 4.24
C TYR A 1082 8.75 -26.51 5.60
N ASN A 1083 8.78 -27.36 6.62
CA ASN A 1083 8.29 -27.06 7.98
C ASN A 1083 6.83 -26.55 8.04
N CYS A 1084 6.00 -26.94 7.06
CA CYS A 1084 4.60 -26.51 6.98
C CYS A 1084 3.69 -27.34 7.91
N THR A 1085 2.62 -26.71 8.40
CA THR A 1085 1.57 -27.37 9.20
C THR A 1085 0.27 -27.44 8.42
N PHE A 1086 -0.13 -28.64 8.00
CA PHE A 1086 -1.40 -28.90 7.34
C PHE A 1086 -2.48 -29.19 8.38
N LYS A 1087 -3.61 -28.45 8.34
CA LYS A 1087 -4.77 -28.69 9.21
C LYS A 1087 -6.05 -28.06 8.71
N ALA A 1088 -7.19 -28.63 9.13
CA ALA A 1088 -8.48 -28.00 8.98
C ALA A 1088 -8.62 -26.78 9.91
N LEU A 1089 -9.12 -25.65 9.39
CA LEU A 1089 -9.33 -24.40 10.13
C LEU A 1089 -10.83 -24.10 10.36
N ASP A 1090 -11.71 -24.65 9.52
CA ASP A 1090 -13.17 -24.39 9.55
C ASP A 1090 -13.99 -25.35 10.43
N GLY A 1091 -13.35 -26.35 11.05
CA GLY A 1091 -14.03 -27.32 11.95
C GLY A 1091 -14.51 -28.60 11.28
N SER A 1092 -13.93 -28.95 10.12
CA SER A 1092 -13.79 -30.36 9.71
C SER A 1092 -12.79 -31.04 10.65
N ASP A 1093 -13.04 -32.30 11.02
CA ASP A 1093 -12.05 -33.14 11.72
C ASP A 1093 -11.07 -33.80 10.74
N SER A 1094 -11.35 -33.74 9.42
CA SER A 1094 -10.58 -34.39 8.36
C SER A 1094 -10.06 -33.45 7.28
N ILE A 1095 -8.99 -33.91 6.62
CA ILE A 1095 -8.14 -33.22 5.65
C ILE A 1095 -7.90 -34.18 4.50
N THR A 1096 -8.04 -33.74 3.24
CA THR A 1096 -7.71 -34.57 2.07
C THR A 1096 -6.54 -33.96 1.31
N LEU A 1097 -5.51 -34.76 1.03
CA LEU A 1097 -4.34 -34.38 0.25
C LEU A 1097 -4.36 -35.17 -1.07
N MET A 1098 -4.64 -34.51 -2.20
CA MET A 1098 -4.85 -35.17 -3.48
C MET A 1098 -3.76 -34.84 -4.49
N LEU A 1099 -3.01 -35.87 -4.90
CA LEU A 1099 -1.76 -35.77 -5.66
C LEU A 1099 -1.92 -35.86 -7.20
N ASN A 1100 -3.01 -35.32 -7.75
CA ASN A 1100 -3.31 -35.33 -9.20
C ASN A 1100 -2.36 -34.39 -10.00
N ALA A 1101 -1.62 -34.88 -11.03
CA ALA A 1101 -0.75 -34.07 -11.91
C ALA A 1101 -0.22 -34.87 -13.13
N PRO A 1102 0.28 -34.24 -14.21
CA PRO A 1102 1.07 -34.97 -15.23
C PRO A 1102 2.33 -35.62 -14.64
N ARG A 1103 2.81 -36.72 -15.25
CA ARG A 1103 3.85 -37.67 -14.74
C ARG A 1103 5.19 -37.05 -14.30
N ASN A 1104 5.48 -35.79 -14.61
CA ASN A 1104 6.77 -35.13 -14.40
C ASN A 1104 6.73 -34.06 -13.27
N ALA A 1105 5.78 -34.16 -12.33
CA ALA A 1105 5.54 -33.18 -11.27
C ALA A 1105 6.02 -33.68 -9.89
N ASP A 1106 7.17 -33.17 -9.44
CA ASP A 1106 7.71 -33.49 -8.12
C ASP A 1106 6.97 -32.75 -6.99
N ARG A 1107 6.60 -33.48 -5.94
CA ARG A 1107 6.07 -32.90 -4.69
C ARG A 1107 6.96 -33.30 -3.54
N LEU A 1108 7.48 -32.32 -2.80
CA LEU A 1108 8.32 -32.54 -1.63
C LEU A 1108 7.66 -31.95 -0.39
N PHE A 1109 7.58 -32.75 0.68
CA PHE A 1109 7.18 -32.33 2.02
C PHE A 1109 8.35 -32.63 2.95
N GLU A 1110 9.02 -31.59 3.45
CA GLU A 1110 10.21 -31.69 4.29
C GLU A 1110 9.89 -31.13 5.68
N GLY A 1111 10.05 -31.93 6.74
CA GLY A 1111 9.80 -31.50 8.12
C GLY A 1111 8.34 -31.08 8.41
N CYS A 1112 7.38 -31.52 7.60
CA CYS A 1112 6.00 -31.04 7.68
C CYS A 1112 5.16 -31.81 8.71
N LYS A 1113 4.21 -31.12 9.36
CA LYS A 1113 3.24 -31.73 10.29
C LYS A 1113 1.83 -31.71 9.69
N PHE A 1114 1.09 -32.80 9.89
CA PHE A 1114 -0.29 -32.95 9.46
C PHE A 1114 -1.19 -33.22 10.69
N GLU A 1115 -2.00 -32.24 11.09
CA GLU A 1115 -2.78 -32.26 12.36
C GLU A 1115 -4.26 -32.61 12.14
N GLY A 1116 -4.75 -33.69 12.75
CA GLY A 1116 -6.13 -34.20 12.57
C GLY A 1116 -6.19 -35.40 11.64
N LYS A 1117 -7.38 -35.78 11.15
CA LYS A 1117 -7.55 -36.96 10.29
C LYS A 1117 -7.14 -36.66 8.84
N VAL A 1118 -6.06 -37.27 8.38
CA VAL A 1118 -5.48 -37.01 7.06
C VAL A 1118 -5.79 -38.17 6.12
N THR A 1119 -6.54 -37.91 5.06
CA THR A 1119 -6.68 -38.83 3.92
C THR A 1119 -5.68 -38.41 2.85
N VAL A 1120 -4.63 -39.19 2.63
CA VAL A 1120 -3.75 -39.03 1.46
C VAL A 1120 -4.40 -39.80 0.31
N GLY A 1121 -4.78 -39.07 -0.74
CA GLY A 1121 -5.55 -39.59 -1.86
C GLY A 1121 -4.86 -39.38 -3.20
N THR A 1122 -5.22 -40.25 -4.13
CA THR A 1122 -4.95 -40.11 -5.56
C THR A 1122 -6.28 -40.34 -6.27
N GLU A 1123 -6.63 -39.50 -7.24
CA GLU A 1123 -7.59 -39.89 -8.29
C GLU A 1123 -6.84 -40.21 -9.59
N ASN A 1124 -5.62 -39.68 -9.73
CA ASN A 1124 -4.58 -40.22 -10.60
C ASN A 1124 -3.28 -40.35 -9.75
N PHE A 1125 -2.55 -41.45 -9.91
CA PHE A 1125 -1.43 -41.87 -9.06
C PHE A 1125 -0.09 -41.28 -9.56
N HIS A 1126 0.53 -40.42 -8.76
CA HIS A 1126 1.74 -39.66 -9.13
C HIS A 1126 2.65 -39.36 -7.93
N ASN A 1127 3.88 -38.93 -8.23
CA ASN A 1127 4.96 -38.80 -7.27
C ASN A 1127 4.66 -37.87 -6.07
N GLY A 1128 5.13 -38.27 -4.89
CA GLY A 1128 5.15 -37.47 -3.68
C GLY A 1128 6.16 -37.99 -2.65
N ILE A 1129 7.06 -37.12 -2.20
CA ILE A 1129 8.14 -37.45 -1.26
C ILE A 1129 7.90 -36.73 0.06
N PHE A 1130 7.83 -37.49 1.15
CA PHE A 1130 7.66 -37.00 2.51
C PHE A 1130 8.91 -37.35 3.32
N ASN A 1131 9.67 -36.34 3.72
CA ASN A 1131 10.88 -36.48 4.53
C ASN A 1131 10.63 -35.87 5.92
N ASN A 1132 11.06 -36.55 6.98
CA ASN A 1132 11.05 -36.02 8.35
C ASN A 1132 9.64 -35.54 8.81
N CYS A 1133 8.57 -36.10 8.26
CA CYS A 1133 7.19 -35.63 8.46
C CYS A 1133 6.49 -36.30 9.64
N ILE A 1134 5.51 -35.61 10.23
CA ILE A 1134 4.72 -36.09 11.37
C ILE A 1134 3.23 -36.08 11.00
N PHE A 1135 2.57 -37.24 11.12
CA PHE A 1135 1.13 -37.40 10.92
C PHE A 1135 0.45 -37.73 12.26
N ASP A 1136 -0.54 -36.93 12.66
CA ASP A 1136 -1.29 -37.14 13.91
C ASP A 1136 -2.33 -38.27 13.83
N ASP A 1137 -2.97 -38.48 12.67
CA ASP A 1137 -3.89 -39.59 12.37
C ASP A 1137 -4.11 -39.73 10.84
N VAL A 1138 -3.56 -40.74 10.16
CA VAL A 1138 -3.58 -40.84 8.68
C VAL A 1138 -4.26 -42.11 8.13
N ASN A 1139 -4.82 -41.98 6.93
CA ASN A 1139 -5.31 -43.04 6.03
C ASN A 1139 -4.74 -42.80 4.62
N PHE A 1140 -4.10 -43.79 4.03
CA PHE A 1140 -3.60 -43.74 2.65
C PHE A 1140 -4.62 -44.44 1.73
N ARG A 1141 -5.42 -43.66 0.97
CA ARG A 1141 -6.54 -44.17 0.17
C ARG A 1141 -6.31 -43.95 -1.32
N THR A 1142 -5.79 -44.96 -2.02
CA THR A 1142 -5.57 -44.87 -3.48
C THR A 1142 -6.87 -45.17 -4.23
N VAL A 1143 -7.48 -44.14 -4.81
CA VAL A 1143 -8.43 -44.28 -5.92
C VAL A 1143 -7.62 -44.21 -7.22
N VAL A 1144 -8.12 -44.81 -8.31
CA VAL A 1144 -7.29 -45.08 -9.49
C VAL A 1144 -8.03 -44.89 -10.80
N ASP A 1145 -7.39 -44.14 -11.70
CA ASP A 1145 -7.43 -44.38 -13.14
C ASP A 1145 -5.99 -44.40 -13.71
N SER A 1146 -5.69 -45.39 -14.56
CA SER A 1146 -4.62 -45.50 -15.58
C SER A 1146 -3.23 -44.81 -15.45
N SER A 1147 -2.72 -44.50 -14.25
CA SER A 1147 -1.53 -43.64 -14.05
C SER A 1147 -0.37 -44.25 -13.25
N GLU A 1148 0.83 -43.66 -13.38
CA GLU A 1148 2.10 -44.16 -12.83
C GLU A 1148 2.79 -43.12 -11.92
N GLY A 1149 3.41 -43.59 -10.83
CA GLY A 1149 4.23 -42.77 -9.93
C GLY A 1149 4.89 -43.57 -8.80
N GLU A 1150 5.43 -42.88 -7.80
CA GLU A 1150 5.91 -43.47 -6.53
C GLU A 1150 5.71 -42.49 -5.35
N ILE A 1151 5.17 -43.00 -4.24
CA ILE A 1151 5.04 -42.25 -2.98
C ILE A 1151 6.09 -42.75 -1.99
N GLN A 1152 6.89 -41.85 -1.44
CA GLN A 1152 7.98 -42.18 -0.50
C GLN A 1152 7.78 -41.47 0.85
N PHE A 1153 7.95 -42.21 1.95
CA PHE A 1153 8.00 -41.68 3.31
C PHE A 1153 9.37 -42.03 3.92
N ASN A 1154 10.18 -41.03 4.25
CA ASN A 1154 11.53 -41.21 4.76
C ASN A 1154 11.64 -40.57 6.16
N ASN A 1155 12.09 -41.34 7.16
CA ASN A 1155 12.22 -40.90 8.56
C ASN A 1155 10.95 -40.19 9.10
N CYS A 1156 9.77 -40.75 8.82
CA CYS A 1156 8.48 -40.14 9.20
C CYS A 1156 7.88 -40.80 10.44
N THR A 1157 7.21 -40.00 11.28
CA THR A 1157 6.37 -40.49 12.38
C THR A 1157 4.92 -40.54 11.93
N ILE A 1158 4.34 -41.73 11.89
CA ILE A 1158 3.03 -42.00 11.30
C ILE A 1158 2.10 -42.59 12.37
N ASN A 1159 1.07 -41.85 12.76
CA ASN A 1159 0.00 -42.35 13.63
C ASN A 1159 -1.26 -42.59 12.79
N SER A 1160 -2.02 -43.66 13.07
CA SER A 1160 -3.22 -44.01 12.30
C SER A 1160 -4.26 -44.76 13.14
N THR A 1161 -5.51 -44.29 13.06
CA THR A 1161 -6.71 -44.91 13.66
C THR A 1161 -7.72 -45.38 12.60
N ALA A 1162 -7.34 -45.34 11.32
CA ALA A 1162 -8.16 -45.83 10.22
C ALA A 1162 -8.33 -47.36 10.30
N GLU A 1163 -9.41 -47.92 9.75
CA GLU A 1163 -9.61 -49.38 9.64
C GLU A 1163 -8.44 -50.06 8.91
N ASN A 1164 -7.95 -49.42 7.85
CA ASN A 1164 -6.82 -49.85 7.03
C ASN A 1164 -5.81 -48.69 6.98
N LEU A 1165 -4.51 -48.93 7.23
CA LEU A 1165 -3.49 -47.88 7.06
C LEU A 1165 -3.35 -47.52 5.57
N ILE A 1166 -3.21 -48.53 4.72
CA ILE A 1166 -3.24 -48.42 3.26
C ILE A 1166 -4.51 -49.12 2.74
N TYR A 1167 -5.30 -48.41 1.93
CA TYR A 1167 -6.51 -48.92 1.30
C TYR A 1167 -6.45 -48.70 -0.21
N THR A 1168 -6.62 -49.76 -1.00
CA THR A 1168 -6.48 -49.71 -2.46
C THR A 1168 -7.75 -50.10 -3.21
N GLY A 1169 -8.30 -49.16 -4.00
CA GLY A 1169 -9.29 -49.45 -5.05
C GLY A 1169 -10.72 -48.96 -4.82
N GLN A 1170 -11.50 -49.00 -5.90
CA GLN A 1170 -12.94 -48.70 -5.93
C GLN A 1170 -13.60 -49.68 -6.91
N TRP A 1171 -14.90 -49.96 -6.72
CA TRP A 1171 -15.66 -50.93 -7.52
C TRP A 1171 -15.48 -50.68 -9.04
N GLY A 1172 -14.85 -51.63 -9.75
CA GLY A 1172 -14.75 -51.66 -11.21
C GLY A 1172 -13.43 -51.21 -11.86
N TYR A 1173 -12.36 -50.90 -11.11
CA TYR A 1173 -11.11 -50.35 -11.65
C TYR A 1173 -9.87 -51.24 -11.35
N GLU A 1174 -8.92 -51.31 -12.29
CA GLU A 1174 -7.62 -51.99 -12.14
C GLU A 1174 -6.54 -51.03 -11.58
N VAL A 1175 -5.68 -51.51 -10.68
CA VAL A 1175 -4.58 -50.70 -10.12
C VAL A 1175 -3.24 -51.04 -10.77
N LYS A 1176 -2.61 -50.11 -11.50
CA LYS A 1176 -1.37 -50.37 -12.28
C LYS A 1176 -0.17 -49.61 -11.73
N ASN A 1177 1.00 -50.24 -11.70
CA ASN A 1177 2.29 -49.63 -11.30
C ASN A 1177 2.23 -48.85 -9.96
N LEU A 1178 1.44 -49.30 -8.98
CA LEU A 1178 1.33 -48.68 -7.65
C LEU A 1178 2.64 -48.86 -6.89
N LYS A 1179 3.31 -47.78 -6.47
CA LYS A 1179 4.54 -47.84 -5.67
C LYS A 1179 4.47 -46.98 -4.43
N ILE A 1180 4.55 -47.60 -3.26
CA ILE A 1180 4.63 -46.91 -1.96
C ILE A 1180 5.84 -47.45 -1.18
N ARG A 1181 6.69 -46.57 -0.67
CA ARG A 1181 7.82 -46.92 0.21
C ARG A 1181 7.76 -46.19 1.53
N PHE A 1182 8.09 -46.89 2.60
CA PHE A 1182 8.38 -46.34 3.92
C PHE A 1182 9.81 -46.72 4.28
N THR A 1183 10.64 -45.74 4.60
CA THR A 1183 12.06 -45.88 4.92
C THR A 1183 12.29 -45.26 6.29
N GLU A 1184 12.88 -46.00 7.24
CA GLU A 1184 13.20 -45.50 8.61
C GLU A 1184 11.99 -44.91 9.37
N CYS A 1185 10.76 -45.38 9.10
CA CYS A 1185 9.55 -44.79 9.66
C CYS A 1185 9.09 -45.44 10.99
N ASP A 1186 8.72 -44.59 11.95
CA ASP A 1186 8.03 -44.97 13.20
C ASP A 1186 6.51 -44.96 12.96
N ILE A 1187 5.90 -46.14 12.83
CA ILE A 1187 4.48 -46.32 12.47
C ILE A 1187 3.71 -46.87 13.68
N THR A 1188 2.77 -46.08 14.22
CA THR A 1188 1.78 -46.53 15.22
C THR A 1188 0.40 -46.58 14.59
N HIS A 1189 -0.05 -47.79 14.23
CA HIS A 1189 -1.37 -48.01 13.65
C HIS A 1189 -2.22 -48.80 14.65
N THR A 1190 -3.42 -48.32 14.99
CA THR A 1190 -4.34 -48.97 15.93
C THR A 1190 -5.63 -49.46 15.28
N GLY A 1191 -5.66 -49.51 13.95
CA GLY A 1191 -6.74 -50.07 13.16
C GLY A 1191 -6.70 -51.59 13.09
N ASP A 1192 -7.55 -52.13 12.22
CA ASP A 1192 -7.79 -53.55 12.10
C ASP A 1192 -6.86 -54.22 11.09
N ASN A 1193 -6.40 -53.52 10.04
CA ASN A 1193 -5.46 -54.06 9.04
C ASN A 1193 -4.38 -53.05 8.62
N LEU A 1194 -3.14 -53.51 8.41
CA LEU A 1194 -2.10 -52.64 7.84
C LEU A 1194 -2.37 -52.32 6.36
N ILE A 1195 -2.84 -53.29 5.57
CA ILE A 1195 -3.16 -53.12 4.15
C ILE A 1195 -4.52 -53.78 3.83
N GLY A 1196 -5.42 -53.02 3.21
CA GLY A 1196 -6.74 -53.48 2.74
C GLY A 1196 -6.86 -53.39 1.22
N PHE A 1197 -6.91 -54.54 0.54
CA PHE A 1197 -7.09 -54.61 -0.91
C PHE A 1197 -8.57 -54.77 -1.27
N PHE A 1198 -9.14 -53.78 -1.99
CA PHE A 1198 -10.53 -53.79 -2.45
C PHE A 1198 -10.68 -54.14 -3.94
N ALA A 1199 -9.61 -53.97 -4.72
CA ALA A 1199 -9.49 -54.43 -6.10
C ALA A 1199 -8.12 -55.07 -6.29
N LEU A 1200 -8.01 -56.03 -7.22
CA LEU A 1200 -6.72 -56.59 -7.59
C LEU A 1200 -5.82 -55.49 -8.20
N PRO A 1201 -4.57 -55.33 -7.72
CA PRO A 1201 -3.56 -54.64 -8.49
C PRO A 1201 -3.16 -55.46 -9.72
N ALA A 1202 -2.33 -54.85 -10.55
CA ALA A 1202 -1.74 -55.39 -11.77
C ALA A 1202 -0.21 -55.29 -11.70
N ASP A 1203 0.45 -56.11 -12.52
CA ASP A 1203 1.90 -56.32 -12.62
C ASP A 1203 2.77 -55.10 -12.26
N ASN A 1204 3.89 -55.34 -11.56
CA ASN A 1204 4.91 -54.34 -11.20
C ASN A 1204 4.46 -53.27 -10.17
N SER A 1205 3.45 -53.58 -9.36
CA SER A 1205 3.13 -52.84 -8.13
C SER A 1205 3.99 -53.28 -6.93
N LEU A 1206 4.32 -52.36 -6.03
CA LEU A 1206 5.19 -52.53 -4.87
C LEU A 1206 4.67 -51.74 -3.64
N ILE A 1207 4.60 -52.39 -2.49
CA ILE A 1207 4.53 -51.73 -1.18
C ILE A 1207 5.75 -52.19 -0.38
N GLU A 1208 6.57 -51.27 0.10
CA GLU A 1208 7.83 -51.59 0.78
C GLU A 1208 7.95 -50.84 2.12
N PHE A 1209 8.38 -51.56 3.15
CA PHE A 1209 8.80 -51.03 4.44
C PHE A 1209 10.26 -51.45 4.65
N ASP A 1210 11.18 -50.48 4.73
CA ASP A 1210 12.61 -50.70 4.97
C ASP A 1210 13.05 -49.98 6.25
N ASN A 1211 13.75 -50.71 7.13
CA ASN A 1211 14.23 -50.25 8.44
C ASN A 1211 13.12 -49.57 9.29
N CYS A 1212 11.87 -50.01 9.14
CA CYS A 1212 10.70 -49.40 9.79
C CYS A 1212 10.33 -50.10 11.11
N LYS A 1213 9.49 -49.43 11.91
CA LYS A 1213 8.98 -49.96 13.17
C LYS A 1213 7.46 -49.80 13.25
N ILE A 1214 6.74 -50.91 13.31
CA ILE A 1214 5.27 -50.97 13.22
C ILE A 1214 4.68 -51.48 14.53
N ILE A 1215 3.92 -50.62 15.22
CA ILE A 1215 3.48 -50.81 16.62
C ILE A 1215 1.94 -50.76 16.73
N LYS A 1216 1.37 -51.57 17.64
CA LYS A 1216 -0.06 -51.59 18.06
C LYS A 1216 -1.13 -52.03 17.05
N ASN A 1217 -0.77 -52.59 15.89
CA ASN A 1217 -1.76 -53.14 14.94
C ASN A 1217 -2.73 -54.11 15.66
N ARG A 1218 -4.04 -54.03 15.41
CA ARG A 1218 -5.02 -54.85 16.15
C ARG A 1218 -5.40 -56.15 15.47
N GLY A 1219 -5.36 -56.21 14.15
CA GLY A 1219 -5.64 -57.42 13.35
C GLY A 1219 -4.57 -57.67 12.29
N ALA A 1220 -5.00 -57.93 11.05
CA ALA A 1220 -4.18 -58.51 10.00
C ALA A 1220 -3.08 -57.56 9.48
N LEU A 1221 -2.05 -58.13 8.84
CA LEU A 1221 -1.13 -57.36 8.00
C LEU A 1221 -1.77 -57.03 6.65
N ILE A 1222 -2.44 -58.02 6.05
CA ILE A 1222 -3.14 -57.87 4.77
C ILE A 1222 -4.53 -58.49 4.90
N LYS A 1223 -5.54 -57.77 4.43
CA LYS A 1223 -6.93 -58.24 4.31
C LYS A 1223 -7.47 -57.98 2.90
N TRP A 1224 -8.09 -59.00 2.32
CA TRP A 1224 -8.85 -58.87 1.08
C TRP A 1224 -10.29 -58.47 1.41
N LEU A 1225 -10.78 -57.40 0.80
CA LEU A 1225 -12.05 -56.75 1.15
C LEU A 1225 -13.21 -57.09 0.18
N VAL A 1226 -12.92 -57.81 -0.91
CA VAL A 1226 -13.92 -58.23 -1.92
C VAL A 1226 -13.61 -59.64 -2.42
N ASN A 1227 -14.62 -60.51 -2.43
CA ASN A 1227 -14.51 -61.89 -2.87
C ASN A 1227 -14.69 -61.98 -4.41
N TYR A 1228 -13.61 -62.21 -5.16
CA TYR A 1228 -13.55 -61.96 -6.62
C TYR A 1228 -13.86 -63.20 -7.47
N ASN A 1229 -15.15 -63.48 -7.67
CA ASN A 1229 -15.61 -64.65 -8.44
C ASN A 1229 -15.52 -64.45 -9.98
N ARG A 1230 -14.31 -64.17 -10.52
CA ARG A 1230 -14.03 -64.03 -11.96
C ARG A 1230 -12.71 -64.69 -12.37
N ALA A 1231 -12.78 -65.74 -13.18
CA ALA A 1231 -11.65 -66.21 -13.97
C ALA A 1231 -11.45 -65.30 -15.21
N ALA A 1232 -10.24 -65.14 -15.77
CA ALA A 1232 -8.97 -65.72 -15.38
C ALA A 1232 -7.89 -64.63 -15.19
N LEU A 1233 -7.34 -64.54 -13.97
CA LEU A 1233 -6.13 -63.77 -13.63
C LEU A 1233 -5.15 -64.61 -12.79
N LYS A 1234 -5.31 -65.93 -12.72
CA LYS A 1234 -4.61 -66.82 -11.78
C LYS A 1234 -3.08 -66.81 -11.92
N ASP A 1235 -2.56 -66.58 -13.12
CA ASP A 1235 -1.14 -66.77 -13.44
C ASP A 1235 -0.28 -65.50 -13.24
N LYS A 1236 -0.74 -64.51 -12.45
CA LYS A 1236 -0.09 -63.20 -12.31
C LYS A 1236 0.02 -62.70 -10.87
N ILE A 1237 1.25 -62.74 -10.33
CA ILE A 1237 1.63 -61.96 -9.15
C ILE A 1237 1.52 -60.47 -9.51
N SER A 1238 0.67 -59.73 -8.81
CA SER A 1238 0.30 -58.36 -9.18
C SER A 1238 0.69 -57.29 -8.15
N VAL A 1239 1.17 -57.68 -6.96
CA VAL A 1239 1.87 -56.77 -6.02
C VAL A 1239 2.96 -57.51 -5.22
N ASP A 1240 4.15 -56.91 -5.16
CA ASP A 1240 5.18 -57.24 -4.16
C ASP A 1240 4.87 -56.46 -2.86
N VAL A 1241 4.84 -57.12 -1.70
CA VAL A 1241 4.78 -56.46 -0.39
C VAL A 1241 6.02 -56.84 0.42
N LYS A 1242 6.92 -55.89 0.68
CA LYS A 1242 8.25 -56.15 1.26
C LYS A 1242 8.40 -55.54 2.65
N PHE A 1243 8.97 -56.32 3.56
CA PHE A 1243 9.39 -55.88 4.89
C PHE A 1243 10.88 -56.18 5.03
N LYS A 1244 11.73 -55.17 4.84
CA LYS A 1244 13.19 -55.24 4.96
C LYS A 1244 13.61 -54.69 6.31
N ASN A 1245 14.41 -55.42 7.11
CA ASN A 1245 14.91 -54.98 8.41
C ASN A 1245 13.83 -54.41 9.37
N THR A 1246 12.55 -54.76 9.16
CA THR A 1246 11.40 -54.02 9.71
C THR A 1246 10.76 -54.78 10.87
N VAL A 1247 10.58 -54.10 12.00
CA VAL A 1247 10.09 -54.70 13.25
C VAL A 1247 8.58 -54.51 13.39
N VAL A 1248 7.84 -55.60 13.63
CA VAL A 1248 6.38 -55.59 13.83
C VAL A 1248 6.03 -56.16 15.21
N ASP A 1249 5.20 -55.43 15.95
CA ASP A 1249 4.89 -55.64 17.38
C ASP A 1249 3.92 -56.82 17.68
N ARG A 1250 3.54 -57.63 16.67
CA ARG A 1250 2.59 -58.76 16.81
C ARG A 1250 2.81 -59.88 15.80
N SER A 1251 2.20 -61.03 16.07
CA SER A 1251 2.07 -62.18 15.18
C SER A 1251 1.47 -61.80 13.83
N LEU A 1252 2.03 -62.35 12.75
CA LEU A 1252 1.55 -62.13 11.39
C LEU A 1252 0.28 -62.94 11.14
N GLU A 1253 -0.86 -62.25 11.06
CA GLU A 1253 -2.12 -62.80 10.58
C GLU A 1253 -2.42 -62.22 9.19
N ILE A 1254 -2.75 -63.10 8.24
CA ILE A 1254 -3.16 -62.75 6.87
C ILE A 1254 -4.54 -63.36 6.71
N ASP A 1255 -5.55 -62.51 6.52
CA ASP A 1255 -6.94 -62.94 6.48
C ASP A 1255 -7.28 -63.52 5.10
N ASN A 1256 -7.06 -64.82 4.95
CA ASN A 1256 -7.15 -65.59 3.71
C ASN A 1256 -8.62 -65.85 3.26
N ALA A 1257 -9.40 -64.79 3.11
CA ALA A 1257 -10.69 -64.79 2.46
C ALA A 1257 -10.56 -64.79 0.92
N VAL A 1258 -10.03 -65.90 0.38
CA VAL A 1258 -9.85 -66.23 -1.06
C VAL A 1258 -8.63 -65.58 -1.75
N ASP A 1259 -8.04 -66.35 -2.68
CA ASP A 1259 -6.95 -66.04 -3.63
C ASP A 1259 -5.68 -65.36 -3.07
N ALA A 1260 -4.82 -66.18 -2.44
CA ALA A 1260 -3.44 -65.82 -2.09
C ALA A 1260 -2.44 -65.87 -3.27
N GLU A 1261 -2.90 -66.13 -4.51
CA GLU A 1261 -2.05 -66.30 -5.71
C GLU A 1261 -1.52 -64.96 -6.26
N HIS A 1262 -2.12 -63.83 -5.89
CA HIS A 1262 -1.90 -62.52 -6.53
C HIS A 1262 -0.93 -61.57 -5.81
N ALA A 1263 -0.56 -61.83 -4.55
CA ALA A 1263 0.32 -60.95 -3.77
C ALA A 1263 1.55 -61.70 -3.23
N ARG A 1264 2.76 -61.23 -3.57
CA ARG A 1264 4.01 -61.81 -3.08
C ARG A 1264 4.52 -61.03 -1.87
N ILE A 1265 4.31 -61.61 -0.69
CA ILE A 1265 4.85 -61.07 0.57
C ILE A 1265 6.30 -61.54 0.74
N ILE A 1266 7.21 -60.63 1.06
CA ILE A 1266 8.65 -60.86 1.17
C ILE A 1266 9.13 -60.26 2.49
N PHE A 1267 9.92 -61.04 3.23
CA PHE A 1267 10.64 -60.61 4.43
C PHE A 1267 12.15 -60.72 4.15
N GLU A 1268 12.90 -59.65 4.36
CA GLU A 1268 14.34 -59.50 4.09
C GLU A 1268 15.10 -58.99 5.33
#